data_AF-A0A4R2IN79-F1
#
_entry.id   AF-A0A4R2IN79-F1
#
_cell.length_a   1.000
_cell.length_b   1.000
_cell.length_c   1.000
_cell.angle_alpha   90.00
_cell.angle_beta   90.00
_cell.angle_gamma   90.00
#
_symmetry.space_group_name_H-M   'P 1'
#
loop_
_entity.id
_entity.type
_entity.pdbx_description
1 polymer ?
#
loop_
_entity_poly.entity_id
_entity_poly.type
_entity_poly.pdbx_seq_one_letter_code
_entity_poly.pdbx_strand_id
1 'polypeptide(L)'
;MRVIGRFMLSLGMGALLGVAAMVPAPAAPPPAVALGNQWDVTPVAGGYQLTLRLDAPAPMRASLPLLAVDGVPIGVARQSPDRRTLRLVTTDPAVLKAKDVRLVWSGDVGKGNGQRGFQAGGQTDADWLKARRGPLLKDDPGALGKYQVETAEYNLGDETVYLPGLKQRSELRGKVYTPSGAVGPRPLVIFLHGRHEYCYGNDSAPSEKPWPCSGGTKPVPSFRGYDAPAKALASNGYEVVSISANAVNAYDGDVYDSGAQARAELILDHLALWKRWSTIGGGPFGDKFVGKIDLRNVGLMGHSRGGEGVARAAVLNADRGGQYGIRAVLPLAPTDFARATVPGVAMSVVLPYCDGDVSDLQGQKFYDDTRYSVTGDPAPRSTVTVLGANHNFFNTEWTPGQSEAPSFDDWFGEGKESPCGPKYAGRLTAKEQQAVGTAYIAGFFRLQLGHERKFLPLLDGSDSRAASAGKAVVRVVSQAPAATRRDVNHLDQALPAGPLTGKASATVCAGVSQSGLAAAGTCMATDDWSNAPHWVPSWYAARTPTTPVTKLSWTGTNGVLRLNLPAWQRDVRRYAALSFRAAPDAAGAPRTDLSVRVVDGHGRPAVVPVCAVSDALVRMPGRAESGLPKNLLRTVRIPVSSLKGVDLRDVRAVELRTDRVARGSAYVSDLAFSSPGLGFSAPAALLPRLSASNVTVKEGDSGTKNMDFWVTLSRPSIRQVKVYVETNGELGETVGDVTRQLLFKPGQVRQKVSVPVAGNKRDSYDLPFSLVLSAPREALLDRPFGHGLVVDDDPTPTLTIGDARTVEKAGVLRFPVKLSAPSDRYVTFSGVLKDGTAVIRKDYTSAYDDGTNPPDRTADGYVEPGKTTGDLSALIVDDKLKEPTETFTIQLTSVDGATLKLPKTVTATITDND
;
A
#
# COMPACT_ATOMS: atom_id res chain seq x y z
N MET A 1 54.27 2.81 -43.15
CA MET A 1 55.53 2.04 -43.03
C MET A 1 55.15 0.56 -43.08
N ARG A 2 55.72 -0.20 -44.03
CA ARG A 2 55.50 -1.65 -44.31
C ARG A 2 55.88 -2.48 -43.06
N VAL A 3 55.40 -3.72 -42.83
CA VAL A 3 55.72 -4.99 -43.54
C VAL A 3 54.77 -6.11 -43.04
N ILE A 4 53.94 -6.73 -43.89
CA ILE A 4 53.95 -8.12 -44.44
C ILE A 4 53.77 -9.29 -43.42
N GLY A 5 52.77 -10.14 -43.68
CA GLY A 5 52.72 -11.53 -43.16
C GLY A 5 51.39 -12.26 -43.40
N ARG A 6 51.17 -12.79 -44.61
CA ARG A 6 50.16 -13.83 -44.90
C ARG A 6 50.69 -15.19 -44.44
N PHE A 7 49.86 -16.02 -43.80
CA PHE A 7 49.91 -17.48 -43.95
C PHE A 7 48.51 -18.08 -43.84
N MET A 8 48.10 -18.78 -44.90
CA MET A 8 47.04 -19.80 -44.90
C MET A 8 47.60 -21.11 -44.33
N LEU A 9 46.77 -21.90 -43.66
CA LEU A 9 46.69 -23.37 -43.54
C LEU A 9 45.77 -23.63 -42.32
N SER A 10 44.89 -24.61 -42.21
CA SER A 10 44.40 -25.72 -43.01
C SER A 10 43.28 -26.34 -42.17
N LEU A 11 42.20 -26.83 -42.79
CA LEU A 11 41.12 -27.56 -42.09
C LEU A 11 41.68 -28.78 -41.33
N GLY A 12 41.44 -28.82 -40.02
CA GLY A 12 41.63 -29.99 -39.17
C GLY A 12 40.36 -30.23 -38.37
N MET A 13 39.56 -31.19 -38.82
CA MET A 13 38.31 -31.62 -38.21
C MET A 13 38.65 -32.51 -37.00
N GLY A 14 38.81 -31.88 -35.82
CA GLY A 14 39.01 -32.57 -34.55
C GLY A 14 37.68 -32.67 -33.79
N ALA A 15 37.13 -33.87 -33.71
CA ALA A 15 35.98 -34.19 -32.85
C ALA A 15 36.40 -34.05 -31.37
N LEU A 16 36.09 -32.90 -30.77
CA LEU A 16 36.10 -32.72 -29.32
C LEU A 16 34.74 -33.18 -28.78
N LEU A 17 34.73 -34.37 -28.19
CA LEU A 17 33.70 -34.84 -27.26
C LEU A 17 33.57 -33.79 -26.14
N GLY A 18 32.57 -32.92 -26.26
CA GLY A 18 32.17 -32.03 -25.19
C GLY A 18 31.65 -32.86 -24.03
N VAL A 19 32.42 -32.94 -22.95
CA VAL A 19 31.91 -33.36 -21.65
C VAL A 19 30.86 -32.33 -21.25
N ALA A 20 29.59 -32.66 -21.47
CA ALA A 20 28.49 -31.89 -20.89
C ALA A 20 28.66 -31.95 -19.38
N ALA A 21 29.02 -30.81 -18.78
CA ALA A 21 28.91 -30.65 -17.34
C ALA A 21 27.45 -30.90 -16.98
N MET A 22 27.16 -32.05 -16.37
CA MET A 22 25.87 -32.31 -15.73
C MET A 22 25.71 -31.24 -14.65
N VAL A 23 24.95 -30.20 -14.97
CA VAL A 23 24.40 -29.30 -13.96
C VAL A 23 23.53 -30.18 -13.07
N PRO A 24 23.79 -30.26 -11.75
CA PRO A 24 22.94 -31.04 -10.86
C PRO A 24 21.51 -30.51 -10.98
N ALA A 25 20.55 -31.40 -11.19
CA ALA A 25 19.15 -31.05 -11.15
C ALA A 25 18.85 -30.41 -9.77
N PRO A 26 18.05 -29.33 -9.71
CA PRO A 26 17.66 -28.73 -8.44
C PRO A 26 17.00 -29.78 -7.54
N ALA A 27 17.32 -29.74 -6.24
CA ALA A 27 16.74 -30.63 -5.24
C ALA A 27 15.20 -30.57 -5.28
N ALA A 28 14.54 -31.71 -5.02
CA ALA A 28 13.09 -31.74 -4.92
C ALA A 28 12.64 -30.85 -3.75
N PRO A 29 11.59 -30.02 -3.92
CA PRO A 29 11.10 -29.14 -2.85
C PRO A 29 10.65 -29.97 -1.64
N PRO A 30 10.74 -29.44 -0.42
CA PRO A 30 10.33 -30.16 0.77
C PRO A 30 8.85 -30.58 0.70
N PRO A 31 8.46 -31.74 1.27
CA PRO A 31 7.07 -32.16 1.24
C PRO A 31 6.22 -31.15 2.00
N ALA A 32 5.04 -30.89 1.46
CA ALA A 32 4.10 -29.95 2.06
C ALA A 32 3.69 -30.44 3.47
N VAL A 33 3.79 -29.55 4.46
CA VAL A 33 3.40 -29.84 5.86
C VAL A 33 1.90 -29.66 6.09
N ALA A 34 1.27 -28.89 5.21
CA ALA A 34 -0.16 -28.81 5.02
C ALA A 34 -0.41 -28.59 3.53
N LEU A 35 -1.46 -29.22 2.99
CA LEU A 35 -1.82 -29.06 1.59
C LEU A 35 -3.34 -29.07 1.41
N GLY A 36 -3.78 -28.33 0.40
CA GLY A 36 -5.10 -28.44 -0.18
C GLY A 36 -4.99 -28.51 -1.71
N ASN A 37 -6.12 -28.59 -2.39
CA ASN A 37 -6.15 -28.76 -3.85
C ASN A 37 -5.37 -27.70 -4.64
N GLN A 38 -5.24 -26.49 -4.09
CA GLN A 38 -4.65 -25.32 -4.77
C GLN A 38 -3.57 -24.62 -3.94
N TRP A 39 -3.23 -25.14 -2.77
CA TRP A 39 -2.24 -24.51 -1.91
C TRP A 39 -1.42 -25.54 -1.18
N ASP A 40 -0.17 -25.18 -0.89
CA ASP A 40 0.67 -25.94 0.03
C ASP A 40 1.35 -24.99 1.00
N VAL A 41 1.76 -25.56 2.11
CA VAL A 41 2.62 -24.95 3.09
C VAL A 41 3.91 -25.74 3.04
N THR A 42 4.96 -25.09 2.55
CA THR A 42 6.30 -25.66 2.50
C THR A 42 7.19 -24.98 3.54
N PRO A 43 8.02 -25.72 4.25
CA PRO A 43 8.99 -25.13 5.17
C PRO A 43 10.04 -24.33 4.39
N VAL A 44 10.34 -23.10 4.83
CA VAL A 44 11.35 -22.24 4.21
C VAL A 44 12.11 -21.44 5.27
N ALA A 45 13.03 -20.61 4.78
CA ALA A 45 13.68 -19.59 5.58
C ALA A 45 12.71 -18.65 6.28
N GLY A 46 12.73 -18.66 7.63
CA GLY A 46 11.87 -17.80 8.43
C GLY A 46 10.46 -18.33 8.71
N GLY A 47 10.24 -19.65 8.59
CA GLY A 47 8.99 -20.30 8.97
C GLY A 47 8.42 -21.17 7.85
N TYR A 48 7.24 -20.81 7.38
CA TYR A 48 6.50 -21.57 6.38
C TYR A 48 6.16 -20.69 5.18
N GLN A 49 6.49 -21.14 3.98
CA GLN A 49 6.00 -20.56 2.74
C GLN A 49 4.64 -21.15 2.45
N LEU A 50 3.62 -20.34 2.66
CA LEU A 50 2.29 -20.60 2.12
C LEU A 50 2.29 -20.21 0.64
N THR A 51 2.08 -21.20 -0.23
CA THR A 51 1.96 -21.03 -1.68
C THR A 51 0.53 -21.31 -2.11
N LEU A 52 -0.16 -20.30 -2.64
CA LEU A 52 -1.47 -20.45 -3.28
C LEU A 52 -1.31 -20.39 -4.80
N ARG A 53 -1.85 -21.38 -5.50
CA ARG A 53 -1.88 -21.50 -6.96
C ARG A 53 -3.31 -21.30 -7.45
N LEU A 54 -3.49 -20.36 -8.36
CA LEU A 54 -4.78 -19.98 -8.92
C LEU A 54 -4.95 -20.56 -10.33
N ASP A 55 -6.15 -21.04 -10.65
CA ASP A 55 -6.49 -21.50 -12.02
C ASP A 55 -6.42 -20.37 -13.05
N ALA A 56 -6.66 -19.14 -12.59
CA ALA A 56 -6.58 -17.93 -13.39
C ALA A 56 -5.66 -16.90 -12.72
N PRO A 57 -4.97 -16.03 -13.49
CA PRO A 57 -4.15 -14.97 -12.93
C PRO A 57 -4.93 -14.11 -11.93
N ALA A 58 -4.30 -13.75 -10.80
CA ALA A 58 -4.89 -12.84 -9.82
C ALA A 58 -5.27 -11.50 -10.50
N PRO A 59 -6.46 -10.95 -10.23
CA PRO A 59 -6.88 -9.67 -10.80
C PRO A 59 -5.87 -8.56 -10.53
N MET A 60 -5.63 -7.69 -11.51
CA MET A 60 -4.75 -6.53 -11.29
C MET A 60 -5.51 -5.46 -10.51
N ARG A 61 -5.15 -5.33 -9.23
CA ARG A 61 -5.72 -4.36 -8.30
C ARG A 61 -4.68 -3.44 -7.70
N ALA A 62 -5.03 -2.21 -7.41
CA ALA A 62 -4.20 -1.27 -6.67
C ALA A 62 -3.85 -1.77 -5.27
N SER A 63 -4.83 -2.35 -4.57
CA SER A 63 -4.69 -2.94 -3.24
C SER A 63 -3.59 -3.99 -3.18
N LEU A 64 -3.06 -4.23 -1.97
CA LEU A 64 -2.10 -5.30 -1.76
C LEU A 64 -2.82 -6.65 -1.74
N PRO A 65 -2.27 -7.67 -2.43
CA PRO A 65 -2.75 -9.03 -2.27
C PRO A 65 -2.31 -9.55 -0.89
N LEU A 66 -3.25 -10.15 -0.16
CA LEU A 66 -2.98 -10.81 1.11
C LEU A 66 -3.37 -12.28 1.00
N LEU A 67 -2.68 -13.15 1.73
CA LEU A 67 -3.18 -14.51 1.95
C LEU A 67 -3.95 -14.55 3.28
N ALA A 68 -5.13 -15.17 3.23
CA ALA A 68 -5.93 -15.47 4.39
C ALA A 68 -6.01 -16.97 4.63
N VAL A 69 -5.80 -17.39 5.89
CA VAL A 69 -5.95 -18.76 6.35
C VAL A 69 -7.24 -18.86 7.15
N ASP A 70 -8.14 -19.75 6.75
CA ASP A 70 -9.45 -19.97 7.37
C ASP A 70 -10.26 -18.65 7.54
N GLY A 71 -10.11 -17.74 6.57
CA GLY A 71 -10.78 -16.43 6.56
C GLY A 71 -10.06 -15.30 7.31
N VAL A 72 -8.90 -15.56 7.92
CA VAL A 72 -8.10 -14.55 8.63
C VAL A 72 -6.89 -14.14 7.78
N PRO A 73 -6.76 -12.87 7.35
CA PRO A 73 -5.58 -12.39 6.62
C PRO A 73 -4.34 -12.42 7.51
N ILE A 74 -3.26 -13.06 7.02
CA ILE A 74 -2.03 -13.28 7.80
C ILE A 74 -0.80 -12.55 7.24
N GLY A 75 -0.84 -12.02 6.02
CA GLY A 75 0.28 -11.24 5.48
C GLY A 75 0.15 -10.84 4.01
N VAL A 76 1.05 -9.96 3.57
CA VAL A 76 1.14 -9.49 2.18
C VAL A 76 1.82 -10.54 1.31
N ALA A 77 1.13 -10.99 0.27
CA ALA A 77 1.64 -12.01 -0.64
C ALA A 77 2.52 -11.39 -1.73
N ARG A 78 3.62 -12.06 -2.08
CA ARG A 78 4.34 -11.79 -3.33
C ARG A 78 3.65 -12.53 -4.46
N GLN A 79 3.44 -11.83 -5.57
CA GLN A 79 2.81 -12.40 -6.76
C GLN A 79 3.89 -12.78 -7.75
N SER A 80 3.84 -14.00 -8.29
CA SER A 80 4.63 -14.34 -9.47
C SER A 80 4.33 -13.38 -10.63
N PRO A 81 5.26 -13.19 -11.59
CA PRO A 81 5.01 -12.31 -12.75
C PRO A 81 3.78 -12.72 -13.58
N ASP A 82 3.46 -14.01 -13.63
CA ASP A 82 2.25 -14.54 -14.28
C ASP A 82 0.97 -14.41 -13.42
N ARG A 83 1.11 -13.91 -12.19
CA ARG A 83 0.07 -13.72 -11.17
C ARG A 83 -0.73 -14.97 -10.79
N ARG A 84 -0.30 -16.16 -11.20
CA ARG A 84 -0.99 -17.41 -10.86
C ARG A 84 -0.51 -18.00 -9.55
N THR A 85 0.65 -17.57 -9.05
CA THR A 85 1.21 -18.04 -7.78
C THR A 85 1.35 -16.88 -6.80
N LEU A 86 0.80 -17.05 -5.62
CA LEU A 86 0.96 -16.14 -4.49
C LEU A 86 1.78 -16.84 -3.42
N ARG A 87 2.82 -16.18 -2.93
CA ARG A 87 3.70 -16.71 -1.88
C ARG A 87 3.72 -15.77 -0.69
N LEU A 88 3.47 -16.31 0.49
CA LEU A 88 3.69 -15.63 1.76
C LEU A 88 4.59 -16.52 2.60
N VAL A 89 5.75 -16.00 3.01
CA VAL A 89 6.50 -16.62 4.11
C VAL A 89 5.83 -16.14 5.39
N THR A 90 5.58 -17.05 6.34
CA THR A 90 4.97 -16.74 7.63
C THR A 90 5.39 -17.67 8.75
N THR A 91 5.50 -17.16 9.97
CA THR A 91 5.63 -17.98 11.19
C THR A 91 4.29 -18.29 11.86
N ASP A 92 3.18 -17.82 11.32
CA ASP A 92 1.86 -18.03 11.93
C ASP A 92 1.52 -19.54 11.95
N PRO A 93 1.39 -20.19 13.13
CA PRO A 93 1.13 -21.62 13.21
C PRO A 93 -0.23 -22.03 12.63
N ALA A 94 -1.14 -21.09 12.34
CA ALA A 94 -2.40 -21.37 11.66
C ALA A 94 -2.19 -22.06 10.30
N VAL A 95 -1.09 -21.77 9.59
CA VAL A 95 -0.80 -22.40 8.27
C VAL A 95 -0.64 -23.92 8.37
N LEU A 96 -0.12 -24.43 9.49
CA LEU A 96 0.08 -25.86 9.71
C LEU A 96 -1.22 -26.65 9.83
N LYS A 97 -2.32 -25.97 10.15
CA LYS A 97 -3.65 -26.57 10.34
C LYS A 97 -4.68 -25.95 9.41
N ALA A 98 -4.22 -25.23 8.38
CA ALA A 98 -5.07 -24.53 7.43
C ALA A 98 -6.03 -25.52 6.78
N LYS A 99 -7.31 -25.16 6.74
CA LYS A 99 -8.32 -25.90 5.97
C LYS A 99 -8.59 -25.21 4.64
N ASP A 100 -8.43 -23.90 4.63
CA ASP A 100 -8.70 -23.04 3.49
C ASP A 100 -7.68 -21.90 3.42
N VAL A 101 -7.19 -21.64 2.22
CA VAL A 101 -6.26 -20.54 1.93
C VAL A 101 -6.81 -19.76 0.74
N ARG A 102 -6.96 -18.45 0.92
CA ARG A 102 -7.56 -17.58 -0.11
C ARG A 102 -6.78 -16.28 -0.30
N LEU A 103 -6.80 -15.80 -1.54
CA LEU A 103 -6.43 -14.42 -1.85
C LEU A 103 -7.53 -13.48 -1.33
N VAL A 104 -7.13 -12.51 -0.53
CA VAL A 104 -7.95 -11.35 -0.14
C VAL A 104 -7.18 -10.06 -0.42
N TRP A 105 -7.85 -8.91 -0.36
CA TRP A 105 -7.23 -7.62 -0.69
C TRP A 105 -7.18 -6.73 0.53
N SER A 106 -6.13 -5.92 0.66
CA SER A 106 -5.94 -5.01 1.80
C SER A 106 -7.14 -4.13 2.13
N GLY A 107 -7.84 -3.65 1.11
CA GLY A 107 -9.06 -2.85 1.28
C GLY A 107 -10.29 -3.66 1.69
N ASP A 108 -10.28 -4.99 1.52
CA ASP A 108 -11.43 -5.88 1.78
C ASP A 108 -11.31 -6.64 3.12
N VAL A 109 -10.30 -6.31 3.93
CA VAL A 109 -10.02 -6.99 5.19
C VAL A 109 -11.12 -6.74 6.23
N GLY A 110 -11.45 -7.82 6.95
CA GLY A 110 -12.40 -7.79 8.06
C GLY A 110 -13.86 -8.04 7.66
N LYS A 111 -14.15 -8.29 6.37
CA LYS A 111 -15.42 -8.85 5.90
C LYS A 111 -15.59 -10.29 6.43
N GLY A 112 -16.05 -10.45 7.67
CA GLY A 112 -16.16 -11.75 8.34
C GLY A 112 -17.19 -12.70 7.69
N ASN A 113 -16.92 -14.00 7.72
CA ASN A 113 -17.80 -15.05 7.17
C ASN A 113 -18.90 -15.57 8.12
N GLY A 114 -19.16 -14.96 9.29
CA GLY A 114 -20.09 -15.63 10.22
C GLY A 114 -20.56 -14.99 11.52
N GLN A 115 -20.15 -13.77 11.90
CA GLN A 115 -20.80 -13.07 13.02
C GLN A 115 -21.01 -11.59 12.67
N ARG A 116 -22.18 -11.29 12.10
CA ARG A 116 -22.62 -9.92 11.79
C ARG A 116 -22.98 -9.21 13.10
N GLY A 117 -22.16 -8.25 13.51
CA GLY A 117 -22.43 -7.48 14.72
C GLY A 117 -21.82 -6.08 14.68
N PHE A 118 -22.70 -5.08 14.67
CA PHE A 118 -22.52 -3.68 15.11
C PHE A 118 -22.19 -2.54 14.12
N GLN A 119 -22.42 -2.68 12.81
CA GLN A 119 -22.67 -1.48 11.99
C GLN A 119 -24.14 -1.39 11.57
N ALA A 120 -24.86 -0.42 12.14
CA ALA A 120 -26.14 0.00 11.54
C ALA A 120 -25.82 0.73 10.24
N GLY A 121 -26.60 0.48 9.18
CA GLY A 121 -26.42 1.16 7.90
C GLY A 121 -26.27 2.68 8.04
N GLY A 122 -25.58 3.27 7.05
CA GLY A 122 -25.66 4.69 6.77
C GLY A 122 -27.09 5.12 6.45
N GLN A 123 -27.28 6.40 6.18
CA GLN A 123 -28.62 6.91 5.85
C GLN A 123 -29.20 6.26 4.58
N THR A 124 -30.54 6.19 4.52
CA THR A 124 -31.28 5.67 3.36
C THR A 124 -31.07 6.55 2.13
N ASP A 125 -31.44 6.04 0.95
CA ASP A 125 -31.29 6.69 -0.36
C ASP A 125 -31.81 8.14 -0.43
N ALA A 126 -32.81 8.46 0.40
CA ALA A 126 -33.39 9.79 0.48
C ALA A 126 -32.39 10.87 0.90
N ASP A 127 -31.37 10.55 1.70
CA ASP A 127 -30.43 11.55 2.22
C ASP A 127 -29.19 11.73 1.34
N TRP A 128 -28.72 10.67 0.65
CA TRP A 128 -27.68 10.82 -0.37
C TRP A 128 -28.22 11.70 -1.51
N LEU A 129 -29.39 11.35 -2.05
CA LEU A 129 -29.97 12.09 -3.19
C LEU A 129 -30.37 13.53 -2.83
N LYS A 130 -30.60 13.82 -1.54
CA LYS A 130 -30.89 15.16 -1.02
C LYS A 130 -29.70 15.80 -0.32
N ALA A 131 -28.50 15.23 -0.44
CA ALA A 131 -27.32 15.74 0.24
C ALA A 131 -27.08 17.20 -0.17
N ARG A 132 -26.70 18.02 0.81
CA ARG A 132 -26.42 19.43 0.59
C ARG A 132 -25.32 19.57 -0.47
N ARG A 133 -25.56 20.39 -1.49
CA ARG A 133 -24.55 20.81 -2.45
C ARG A 133 -24.10 22.21 -2.09
N GLY A 134 -22.79 22.45 -2.10
CA GLY A 134 -22.25 23.79 -1.88
C GLY A 134 -22.54 24.72 -3.07
N PRO A 135 -22.21 26.01 -2.91
CA PRO A 135 -22.52 27.03 -3.90
C PRO A 135 -21.79 26.77 -5.22
N LEU A 136 -22.41 27.19 -6.31
CA LEU A 136 -21.78 27.15 -7.63
C LEU A 136 -20.76 28.27 -7.75
N LEU A 137 -19.58 27.92 -8.28
CA LEU A 137 -18.64 28.94 -8.73
C LEU A 137 -19.17 29.67 -9.97
N LYS A 138 -18.78 30.94 -10.09
CA LYS A 138 -19.03 31.74 -11.29
C LYS A 138 -18.30 31.17 -12.51
N ASP A 139 -17.04 30.77 -12.32
CA ASP A 139 -16.17 30.25 -13.36
C ASP A 139 -15.98 28.74 -13.20
N ASP A 140 -15.89 28.04 -14.31
CA ASP A 140 -15.66 26.60 -14.33
C ASP A 140 -14.18 26.28 -14.62
N PRO A 141 -13.45 25.63 -13.71
CA PRO A 141 -12.06 25.26 -13.95
C PRO A 141 -11.88 24.21 -15.05
N GLY A 142 -12.89 23.37 -15.28
CA GLY A 142 -12.89 22.31 -16.29
C GLY A 142 -13.32 22.79 -17.68
N ALA A 143 -13.78 24.04 -17.81
CA ALA A 143 -14.05 24.63 -19.12
C ALA A 143 -12.76 24.85 -19.92
N LEU A 144 -12.86 24.63 -21.24
CA LEU A 144 -11.77 24.91 -22.16
C LEU A 144 -11.44 26.40 -22.16
N GLY A 145 -10.15 26.70 -22.18
CA GLY A 145 -9.64 28.05 -22.28
C GLY A 145 -9.53 28.55 -23.73
N LYS A 146 -8.79 29.63 -23.90
CA LYS A 146 -8.67 30.35 -25.19
C LYS A 146 -7.71 29.72 -26.20
N TYR A 147 -6.80 28.84 -25.76
CA TYR A 147 -5.81 28.24 -26.66
C TYR A 147 -6.39 26.99 -27.32
N GLN A 148 -6.10 26.82 -28.61
CA GLN A 148 -6.23 25.51 -29.23
C GLN A 148 -5.19 24.55 -28.62
N VAL A 149 -5.53 23.27 -28.57
CA VAL A 149 -4.66 22.23 -28.00
C VAL A 149 -4.13 21.35 -29.11
N GLU A 150 -2.83 21.40 -29.32
CA GLU A 150 -2.11 20.42 -30.13
C GLU A 150 -1.77 19.20 -29.27
N THR A 151 -1.93 18.00 -29.82
CA THR A 151 -1.49 16.77 -29.16
C THR A 151 -0.38 16.08 -29.94
N ALA A 152 0.60 15.54 -29.23
CA ALA A 152 1.64 14.68 -29.79
C ALA A 152 1.90 13.50 -28.86
N GLU A 153 2.50 12.43 -29.37
CA GLU A 153 2.97 11.31 -28.54
C GLU A 153 4.46 11.12 -28.78
N TYR A 154 5.19 10.73 -27.73
CA TYR A 154 6.56 10.24 -27.84
C TYR A 154 6.65 8.82 -27.31
N ASN A 155 7.47 8.02 -27.98
CA ASN A 155 7.80 6.67 -27.57
C ASN A 155 9.29 6.46 -27.85
N LEU A 156 10.10 6.43 -26.80
CA LEU A 156 11.56 6.27 -26.94
C LEU A 156 12.00 4.80 -26.85
N GLY A 157 11.06 3.87 -26.64
CA GLY A 157 11.30 2.44 -26.48
C GLY A 157 10.83 1.92 -25.13
N ASP A 158 10.57 0.61 -25.08
CA ASP A 158 9.95 -0.06 -23.93
C ASP A 158 10.94 -0.43 -22.81
N GLU A 159 12.25 -0.35 -23.07
CA GLU A 159 13.33 -0.66 -22.11
C GLU A 159 14.40 0.46 -22.03
N THR A 160 13.94 1.69 -22.22
CA THR A 160 14.82 2.87 -22.42
C THR A 160 15.59 3.24 -21.15
N VAL A 161 14.95 3.16 -19.98
CA VAL A 161 15.54 3.60 -18.71
C VAL A 161 15.59 2.45 -17.71
N TYR A 162 16.66 2.36 -16.92
CA TYR A 162 16.74 1.41 -15.81
C TYR A 162 16.21 2.08 -14.55
N LEU A 163 15.27 1.44 -13.86
CA LEU A 163 14.70 1.93 -12.60
C LEU A 163 15.33 1.14 -11.43
N PRO A 164 16.27 1.73 -10.66
CA PRO A 164 16.92 1.05 -9.54
C PRO A 164 15.96 0.44 -8.52
N GLY A 165 14.86 1.14 -8.20
CA GLY A 165 13.84 0.63 -7.28
C GLY A 165 13.12 -0.63 -7.79
N LEU A 166 13.03 -0.81 -9.10
CA LEU A 166 12.39 -1.97 -9.75
C LEU A 166 13.38 -3.08 -10.10
N LYS A 167 14.68 -2.76 -10.19
CA LYS A 167 15.73 -3.62 -10.77
C LYS A 167 15.40 -4.10 -12.20
N GLN A 168 14.61 -3.32 -12.92
CA GLN A 168 14.14 -3.63 -14.27
C GLN A 168 14.22 -2.39 -15.16
N ARG A 169 14.18 -2.61 -16.47
CA ARG A 169 14.06 -1.52 -17.44
C ARG A 169 12.60 -1.14 -17.67
N SER A 170 12.38 0.14 -17.98
CA SER A 170 11.07 0.74 -18.17
C SER A 170 11.01 1.55 -19.46
N GLU A 171 9.80 1.74 -19.95
CA GLU A 171 9.54 2.61 -21.09
C GLU A 171 9.75 4.08 -20.76
N LEU A 172 10.01 4.89 -21.81
CA LEU A 172 9.82 6.34 -21.78
C LEU A 172 8.82 6.72 -22.87
N ARG A 173 7.55 6.72 -22.49
CA ARG A 173 6.41 6.94 -23.40
C ARG A 173 5.40 7.90 -22.78
N GLY A 174 4.78 8.76 -23.58
CA GLY A 174 3.73 9.64 -23.11
C GLY A 174 3.04 10.44 -24.21
N LYS A 175 1.93 11.07 -23.83
CA LYS A 175 1.13 11.99 -24.65
C LYS A 175 1.23 13.40 -24.12
N VAL A 176 1.42 14.33 -25.03
CA VAL A 176 1.70 15.74 -24.81
C VAL A 176 0.51 16.56 -25.27
N TYR A 177 0.14 17.59 -24.50
CA TYR A 177 -0.91 18.54 -24.80
C TYR A 177 -0.33 19.94 -24.69
N THR A 178 -0.20 20.60 -25.84
CA THR A 178 0.50 21.87 -25.99
C THR A 178 -0.51 22.99 -26.30
N PRO A 179 -0.46 24.13 -25.60
CA PRO A 179 -1.26 25.31 -25.92
C PRO A 179 -0.72 26.01 -27.18
N SER A 180 -1.40 25.84 -28.31
CA SER A 180 -0.99 26.43 -29.59
C SER A 180 -1.01 27.95 -29.54
N GLY A 181 0.05 28.58 -30.08
CA GLY A 181 0.19 30.05 -30.15
C GLY A 181 0.47 30.74 -28.81
N ALA A 182 0.67 29.98 -27.74
CA ALA A 182 0.90 30.53 -26.41
C ALA A 182 2.34 31.05 -26.30
N VAL A 183 2.51 32.35 -25.99
CA VAL A 183 3.82 33.03 -25.85
C VAL A 183 4.47 32.83 -24.46
N GLY A 184 5.76 32.49 -24.43
CA GLY A 184 6.57 32.39 -23.20
C GLY A 184 6.48 31.04 -22.48
N PRO A 185 7.31 30.81 -21.45
CA PRO A 185 7.36 29.56 -20.70
C PRO A 185 6.03 29.20 -20.03
N ARG A 186 5.63 27.92 -20.12
CA ARG A 186 4.38 27.38 -19.56
C ARG A 186 4.65 26.47 -18.36
N PRO A 187 3.84 26.54 -17.28
CA PRO A 187 3.90 25.56 -16.22
C PRO A 187 3.70 24.15 -16.80
N LEU A 188 4.48 23.18 -16.31
CA LEU A 188 4.41 21.79 -16.76
C LEU A 188 3.60 20.96 -15.77
N VAL A 189 2.66 20.17 -16.26
CA VAL A 189 1.90 19.22 -15.44
C VAL A 189 2.14 17.81 -15.96
N ILE A 190 2.63 16.91 -15.09
CA ILE A 190 2.80 15.49 -15.41
C ILE A 190 1.67 14.68 -14.79
N PHE A 191 1.01 13.88 -15.61
CA PHE A 191 0.03 12.88 -15.19
C PHE A 191 0.67 11.49 -15.24
N LEU A 192 0.60 10.77 -14.12
CA LEU A 192 1.05 9.39 -14.00
C LEU A 192 -0.16 8.49 -13.72
N HIS A 193 -0.39 7.51 -14.60
CA HIS A 193 -1.42 6.52 -14.32
C HIS A 193 -0.98 5.54 -13.22
N GLY A 194 -1.97 4.87 -12.64
CA GLY A 194 -1.79 3.87 -11.60
C GLY A 194 -1.53 2.45 -12.09
N ARG A 195 -1.71 1.49 -11.18
CA ARG A 195 -1.61 0.06 -11.46
C ARG A 195 -2.89 -0.43 -12.13
N HIS A 196 -2.75 -0.98 -13.31
CA HIS A 196 -3.78 -1.63 -14.10
C HIS A 196 -3.08 -2.56 -15.11
N GLU A 197 -3.81 -3.43 -15.79
CA GLU A 197 -3.27 -4.32 -16.83
C GLU A 197 -2.30 -3.57 -17.77
N TYR A 198 -1.16 -4.21 -18.08
CA TYR A 198 -0.02 -3.58 -18.75
C TYR A 198 0.11 -3.99 -20.23
N CYS A 199 -0.40 -5.17 -20.61
CA CYS A 199 -0.50 -5.65 -21.99
C CYS A 199 -1.93 -6.16 -22.27
N TYR A 200 -2.39 -6.07 -23.52
CA TYR A 200 -3.68 -6.60 -23.96
C TYR A 200 -3.61 -7.20 -25.38
N GLY A 201 -4.49 -8.15 -25.69
CA GLY A 201 -4.53 -8.88 -26.97
C GLY A 201 -4.94 -10.34 -26.78
N ASN A 202 -5.00 -11.12 -27.87
CA ASN A 202 -5.49 -12.51 -27.84
C ASN A 202 -4.61 -13.44 -26.98
N ASP A 203 -3.32 -13.12 -26.80
CA ASP A 203 -2.38 -13.86 -25.97
C ASP A 203 -1.91 -13.06 -24.74
N SER A 204 -2.75 -12.17 -24.17
CA SER A 204 -2.38 -11.31 -23.03
C SER A 204 -2.31 -12.03 -21.68
N ALA A 205 -2.13 -13.35 -21.68
CA ALA A 205 -1.86 -14.07 -20.46
C ALA A 205 -0.54 -13.54 -19.85
N PRO A 206 -0.54 -13.18 -18.56
CA PRO A 206 0.69 -12.82 -17.86
C PRO A 206 1.76 -13.90 -18.01
N SER A 207 3.02 -13.50 -18.13
CA SER A 207 4.16 -14.40 -18.37
C SER A 207 5.29 -14.14 -17.36
N GLU A 208 6.27 -15.04 -17.26
CA GLU A 208 7.45 -14.87 -16.40
C GLU A 208 8.34 -13.68 -16.81
N LYS A 209 8.28 -13.29 -18.10
CA LYS A 209 8.90 -12.07 -18.63
C LYS A 209 7.78 -11.15 -19.13
N PRO A 210 7.06 -10.48 -18.22
CA PRO A 210 5.80 -9.78 -18.53
C PRO A 210 6.00 -8.50 -19.35
N TRP A 211 7.22 -7.97 -19.40
CA TRP A 211 7.55 -6.75 -20.13
C TRP A 211 8.89 -6.87 -20.88
N PRO A 212 9.03 -6.32 -22.10
CA PRO A 212 7.97 -5.74 -22.95
C PRO A 212 6.88 -6.75 -23.36
N CYS A 213 5.72 -6.26 -23.81
CA CYS A 213 4.63 -7.12 -24.26
C CYS A 213 5.07 -8.12 -25.35
N SER A 214 4.74 -9.41 -25.17
CA SER A 214 5.10 -10.49 -26.09
C SER A 214 3.89 -11.06 -26.84
N GLY A 215 4.10 -11.98 -27.79
CA GLY A 215 3.00 -12.77 -28.38
C GLY A 215 1.95 -11.97 -29.15
N GLY A 216 2.35 -10.93 -29.88
CA GLY A 216 1.41 -10.10 -30.65
C GLY A 216 0.47 -9.22 -29.81
N THR A 217 0.64 -9.20 -28.49
CA THR A 217 -0.04 -8.28 -27.57
C THR A 217 0.58 -6.88 -27.66
N LYS A 218 -0.16 -5.88 -27.17
CA LYS A 218 0.27 -4.47 -27.21
C LYS A 218 0.24 -3.86 -25.81
N PRO A 219 1.11 -2.89 -25.52
CA PRO A 219 1.04 -2.13 -24.27
C PRO A 219 -0.31 -1.44 -24.12
N VAL A 220 -0.92 -1.52 -22.94
CA VAL A 220 -2.14 -0.78 -22.63
C VAL A 220 -1.84 0.73 -22.68
N PRO A 221 -2.58 1.53 -23.47
CA PRO A 221 -2.28 2.94 -23.65
C PRO A 221 -2.83 3.82 -22.51
N SER A 222 -2.60 3.43 -21.25
CA SER A 222 -3.12 4.10 -20.03
C SER A 222 -2.83 5.60 -19.99
N PHE A 223 -1.71 6.03 -20.57
CA PHE A 223 -1.34 7.45 -20.69
C PHE A 223 -2.32 8.30 -21.53
N ARG A 224 -3.23 7.68 -22.31
CA ARG A 224 -4.31 8.36 -23.05
C ARG A 224 -5.58 8.60 -22.22
N GLY A 225 -5.70 8.00 -21.03
CA GLY A 225 -6.95 8.01 -20.25
C GLY A 225 -7.38 9.39 -19.72
N TYR A 226 -6.45 10.35 -19.58
CA TYR A 226 -6.69 11.66 -18.95
C TYR A 226 -6.84 12.82 -19.93
N ASP A 227 -7.36 12.55 -21.13
CA ASP A 227 -7.56 13.54 -22.20
C ASP A 227 -8.32 14.80 -21.74
N ALA A 228 -9.42 14.63 -20.99
CA ALA A 228 -10.28 15.74 -20.58
C ALA A 228 -9.59 16.74 -19.64
N PRO A 229 -9.01 16.34 -18.48
CA PRO A 229 -8.26 17.27 -17.64
C PRO A 229 -7.01 17.83 -18.34
N ALA A 230 -6.35 17.04 -19.20
CA ALA A 230 -5.18 17.53 -19.93
C ALA A 230 -5.55 18.62 -20.95
N LYS A 231 -6.65 18.45 -21.71
CA LYS A 231 -7.16 19.47 -22.64
C LYS A 231 -7.69 20.70 -21.91
N ALA A 232 -8.37 20.52 -20.77
CA ALA A 232 -8.83 21.65 -19.94
C ALA A 232 -7.64 22.50 -19.47
N LEU A 233 -6.57 21.88 -18.98
CA LEU A 233 -5.35 22.59 -18.60
C LEU A 233 -4.64 23.18 -19.82
N ALA A 234 -4.36 22.41 -20.86
CA ALA A 234 -3.64 22.90 -22.03
C ALA A 234 -4.35 24.09 -22.69
N SER A 235 -5.67 24.02 -22.90
CA SER A 235 -6.43 25.16 -23.46
C SER A 235 -6.40 26.42 -22.57
N ASN A 236 -6.08 26.28 -21.27
CA ASN A 236 -5.87 27.38 -20.32
C ASN A 236 -4.39 27.79 -20.17
N GLY A 237 -3.47 27.25 -20.99
CA GLY A 237 -2.09 27.73 -21.11
C GLY A 237 -1.04 26.94 -20.33
N TYR A 238 -1.29 25.66 -20.06
CA TYR A 238 -0.35 24.76 -19.38
C TYR A 238 0.24 23.77 -20.38
N GLU A 239 1.50 23.38 -20.22
CA GLU A 239 1.99 22.18 -20.91
C GLU A 239 1.59 20.97 -20.08
N VAL A 240 0.95 19.96 -20.68
CA VAL A 240 0.56 18.75 -19.97
C VAL A 240 1.15 17.53 -20.63
N VAL A 241 1.66 16.60 -19.82
CA VAL A 241 2.27 15.36 -20.27
C VAL A 241 1.71 14.21 -19.45
N SER A 242 1.05 13.27 -20.11
CA SER A 242 0.57 12.05 -19.48
C SER A 242 1.50 10.90 -19.86
N ILE A 243 2.10 10.23 -18.87
CA ILE A 243 3.18 9.25 -19.06
C ILE A 243 2.72 7.82 -18.76
N SER A 244 3.38 6.86 -19.43
CA SER A 244 3.18 5.42 -19.23
C SER A 244 4.01 4.88 -18.06
N ALA A 245 3.54 3.81 -17.43
CA ALA A 245 4.20 3.09 -16.32
C ALA A 245 3.87 1.58 -16.35
N ASN A 246 3.70 1.01 -17.54
CA ASN A 246 3.36 -0.39 -17.77
C ASN A 246 4.48 -1.34 -17.33
N ALA A 247 5.76 -1.00 -17.55
CA ALA A 247 6.86 -1.81 -16.99
C ALA A 247 6.81 -1.87 -15.45
N VAL A 248 6.47 -0.75 -14.80
CA VAL A 248 6.28 -0.74 -13.35
C VAL A 248 5.10 -1.64 -12.96
N ASN A 249 3.95 -1.53 -13.64
CA ASN A 249 2.79 -2.40 -13.39
C ASN A 249 3.11 -3.90 -13.56
N ALA A 250 4.01 -4.24 -14.48
CA ALA A 250 4.42 -5.61 -14.76
C ALA A 250 5.27 -6.25 -13.64
N TYR A 251 6.01 -5.42 -12.87
CA TYR A 251 6.99 -5.90 -11.88
C TYR A 251 6.74 -5.40 -10.45
N ASP A 252 5.76 -4.51 -10.23
CA ASP A 252 5.53 -3.90 -8.92
C ASP A 252 5.03 -4.86 -7.82
N GLY A 253 4.66 -6.09 -8.18
CA GLY A 253 4.27 -7.15 -7.25
C GLY A 253 5.44 -7.77 -6.46
N ASP A 254 6.68 -7.60 -6.93
CA ASP A 254 7.87 -8.26 -6.38
C ASP A 254 8.82 -7.32 -5.61
N VAL A 255 8.49 -6.03 -5.54
CA VAL A 255 9.32 -5.02 -4.86
C VAL A 255 8.73 -4.59 -3.52
N TYR A 256 9.60 -4.22 -2.58
CA TYR A 256 9.25 -4.01 -1.17
C TYR A 256 8.31 -2.83 -0.90
N ASP A 257 8.22 -1.86 -1.82
CA ASP A 257 7.37 -0.67 -1.69
C ASP A 257 6.21 -0.66 -2.70
N SER A 258 5.97 -1.80 -3.36
CA SER A 258 4.94 -1.93 -4.40
C SER A 258 5.04 -0.93 -5.56
N GLY A 259 6.26 -0.47 -5.87
CA GLY A 259 6.59 0.32 -7.07
C GLY A 259 6.58 1.84 -6.87
N ALA A 260 6.37 2.35 -5.66
CA ALA A 260 6.34 3.79 -5.39
C ALA A 260 7.65 4.50 -5.79
N GLN A 261 8.80 3.93 -5.42
CA GLN A 261 10.13 4.43 -5.78
C GLN A 261 10.35 4.43 -7.30
N ALA A 262 10.01 3.33 -7.97
CA ALA A 262 10.16 3.18 -9.41
C ALA A 262 9.33 4.21 -10.18
N ARG A 263 8.09 4.48 -9.75
CA ARG A 263 7.23 5.53 -10.32
C ARG A 263 7.81 6.92 -10.12
N ALA A 264 8.36 7.19 -8.94
CA ALA A 264 9.00 8.47 -8.65
C ALA A 264 10.23 8.70 -9.53
N GLU A 265 11.08 7.69 -9.70
CA GLU A 265 12.24 7.73 -10.59
C GLU A 265 11.82 7.98 -12.04
N LEU A 266 10.81 7.24 -12.52
CA LEU A 266 10.26 7.42 -13.87
C LEU A 266 9.79 8.86 -14.12
N ILE A 267 9.06 9.47 -13.17
CA ILE A 267 8.66 10.89 -13.27
C ILE A 267 9.89 11.81 -13.40
N LEU A 268 10.92 11.59 -12.57
CA LEU A 268 12.12 12.43 -12.60
C LEU A 268 12.93 12.26 -13.89
N ASP A 269 12.94 11.06 -14.47
CA ASP A 269 13.56 10.79 -15.78
C ASP A 269 12.80 11.49 -16.91
N HIS A 270 11.46 11.49 -16.86
CA HIS A 270 10.66 12.30 -17.78
C HIS A 270 10.93 13.80 -17.60
N LEU A 271 11.03 14.31 -16.37
CA LEU A 271 11.40 15.72 -16.13
C LEU A 271 12.80 16.05 -16.65
N ALA A 272 13.74 15.10 -16.61
CA ALA A 272 15.07 15.27 -17.20
C ALA A 272 15.01 15.35 -18.73
N LEU A 273 14.17 14.53 -19.38
CA LEU A 273 13.89 14.65 -20.82
C LEU A 273 13.30 16.02 -21.16
N TRP A 274 12.28 16.46 -20.42
CA TRP A 274 11.65 17.76 -20.62
C TRP A 274 12.60 18.92 -20.38
N LYS A 275 13.52 18.80 -19.42
CA LYS A 275 14.63 19.75 -19.26
C LYS A 275 15.49 19.82 -20.50
N ARG A 276 15.88 18.69 -21.08
CA ARG A 276 16.67 18.66 -22.31
C ARG A 276 15.91 19.26 -23.50
N TRP A 277 14.68 18.81 -23.76
CA TRP A 277 13.85 19.30 -24.87
C TRP A 277 13.53 20.80 -24.76
N SER A 278 13.40 21.32 -23.53
CA SER A 278 13.11 22.74 -23.31
C SER A 278 14.33 23.65 -23.27
N THR A 279 15.55 23.12 -23.21
CA THR A 279 16.79 23.92 -23.13
C THR A 279 17.66 23.80 -24.37
N ILE A 280 17.85 22.58 -24.87
CA ILE A 280 18.74 22.28 -26.00
C ILE A 280 17.93 21.83 -27.23
N GLY A 281 16.75 21.24 -27.03
CA GLY A 281 15.96 20.63 -28.10
C GLY A 281 16.39 19.17 -28.38
N GLY A 282 15.93 18.63 -29.51
CA GLY A 282 16.26 17.29 -29.99
C GLY A 282 15.04 16.39 -30.23
N GLY A 283 15.29 15.19 -30.77
CA GLY A 283 14.24 14.23 -31.07
C GLY A 283 13.41 13.84 -29.82
N PRO A 284 12.09 13.62 -29.96
CA PRO A 284 11.33 13.64 -31.21
C PRO A 284 10.78 15.03 -31.60
N PHE A 285 11.07 16.08 -30.82
CA PHE A 285 10.39 17.37 -30.96
C PHE A 285 11.22 18.48 -31.62
N GLY A 286 12.49 18.21 -31.96
CA GLY A 286 13.41 19.23 -32.46
C GLY A 286 13.49 20.39 -31.48
N ASP A 287 13.31 21.61 -31.99
CA ASP A 287 13.37 22.84 -31.17
C ASP A 287 11.99 23.30 -30.67
N LYS A 288 10.93 22.49 -30.88
CA LYS A 288 9.52 22.89 -30.61
C LYS A 288 9.34 23.46 -29.20
N PHE A 289 10.03 22.91 -28.20
CA PHE A 289 9.86 23.26 -26.79
C PHE A 289 10.96 24.15 -26.20
N VAL A 290 11.99 24.52 -26.98
CA VAL A 290 13.11 25.34 -26.49
C VAL A 290 12.59 26.68 -25.97
N GLY A 291 12.87 26.97 -24.69
CA GLY A 291 12.43 28.18 -24.00
C GLY A 291 10.93 28.25 -23.69
N LYS A 292 10.16 27.17 -23.90
CA LYS A 292 8.69 27.18 -23.75
C LYS A 292 8.17 26.51 -22.49
N ILE A 293 9.02 25.87 -21.69
CA ILE A 293 8.60 25.11 -20.50
C ILE A 293 9.19 25.74 -19.24
N ASP A 294 8.36 26.00 -18.23
CA ASP A 294 8.76 26.47 -16.91
C ASP A 294 8.91 25.31 -15.93
N LEU A 295 10.12 24.75 -15.85
CA LEU A 295 10.45 23.69 -14.89
C LEU A 295 10.62 24.17 -13.44
N ARG A 296 10.44 25.47 -13.16
CA ARG A 296 10.32 26.01 -11.80
C ARG A 296 8.87 26.03 -11.30
N ASN A 297 7.92 25.64 -12.14
CA ASN A 297 6.48 25.60 -11.84
C ASN A 297 5.87 24.30 -12.38
N VAL A 298 6.09 23.20 -11.64
CA VAL A 298 5.70 21.84 -12.00
C VAL A 298 4.57 21.34 -11.12
N GLY A 299 3.54 20.76 -11.74
CA GLY A 299 2.48 20.00 -11.06
C GLY A 299 2.58 18.51 -11.37
N LEU A 300 2.23 17.66 -10.40
CA LEU A 300 2.17 16.21 -10.57
C LEU A 300 0.76 15.71 -10.19
N MET A 301 0.12 14.95 -11.06
CA MET A 301 -1.07 14.16 -10.72
C MET A 301 -0.74 12.68 -10.88
N GLY A 302 -1.16 11.87 -9.92
CA GLY A 302 -0.95 10.43 -9.96
C GLY A 302 -2.20 9.69 -9.53
N HIS A 303 -2.61 8.67 -10.27
CA HIS A 303 -3.78 7.85 -9.92
C HIS A 303 -3.37 6.57 -9.18
N SER A 304 -4.08 6.14 -8.15
CA SER A 304 -3.88 4.83 -7.51
C SER A 304 -2.46 4.68 -6.94
N ARG A 305 -1.72 3.61 -7.24
CA ARG A 305 -0.28 3.50 -6.95
C ARG A 305 0.55 4.64 -7.57
N GLY A 306 0.09 5.23 -8.66
CA GLY A 306 0.64 6.46 -9.24
C GLY A 306 0.49 7.66 -8.33
N GLY A 307 -0.54 7.71 -7.49
CA GLY A 307 -0.75 8.76 -6.48
C GLY A 307 0.31 8.74 -5.38
N GLU A 308 0.65 7.54 -4.90
CA GLU A 308 1.81 7.35 -4.01
C GLU A 308 3.13 7.65 -4.75
N GLY A 309 3.24 7.28 -6.02
CA GLY A 309 4.37 7.61 -6.89
C GLY A 309 4.64 9.12 -7.04
N VAL A 310 3.61 9.95 -7.23
CA VAL A 310 3.79 11.42 -7.33
C VAL A 310 4.11 12.07 -5.98
N ALA A 311 3.56 11.54 -4.88
CA ALA A 311 3.94 11.95 -3.52
C ALA A 311 5.43 11.64 -3.28
N ARG A 312 5.85 10.42 -3.64
CA ARG A 312 7.24 9.99 -3.57
C ARG A 312 8.17 10.81 -4.47
N ALA A 313 7.74 11.17 -5.68
CA ALA A 313 8.50 12.02 -6.61
C ALA A 313 8.77 13.41 -6.04
N ALA A 314 7.80 14.02 -5.35
CA ALA A 314 7.99 15.32 -4.71
C ALA A 314 9.05 15.25 -3.59
N VAL A 315 9.01 14.19 -2.78
CA VAL A 315 10.00 13.92 -1.73
C VAL A 315 11.39 13.64 -2.32
N LEU A 316 11.48 12.79 -3.34
CA LEU A 316 12.74 12.43 -4.00
C LEU A 316 13.36 13.62 -4.75
N ASN A 317 12.54 14.48 -5.35
CA ASN A 317 13.02 15.73 -5.95
C ASN A 317 13.60 16.67 -4.89
N ALA A 318 12.91 16.84 -3.76
CA ALA A 318 13.42 17.65 -2.64
C ALA A 318 14.71 17.05 -2.07
N ASP A 319 14.81 15.72 -2.00
CA ASP A 319 16.03 15.00 -1.65
C ASP A 319 17.19 15.35 -2.60
N ARG A 320 16.94 15.37 -3.92
CA ARG A 320 17.94 15.73 -4.95
C ARG A 320 18.20 17.24 -5.08
N GLY A 321 17.84 18.04 -4.06
CA GLY A 321 18.09 19.47 -4.00
C GLY A 321 16.98 20.35 -4.60
N GLY A 322 15.81 19.77 -4.89
CA GLY A 322 14.70 20.49 -5.51
C GLY A 322 14.98 20.88 -6.96
N GLN A 323 15.58 19.95 -7.74
CA GLN A 323 16.02 20.20 -9.12
C GLN A 323 14.90 20.75 -10.02
N TYR A 324 13.66 20.31 -9.74
CA TYR A 324 12.45 20.78 -10.39
C TYR A 324 11.58 21.52 -9.37
N GLY A 325 10.95 22.62 -9.78
CA GLY A 325 10.03 23.39 -8.94
C GLY A 325 8.67 22.71 -8.83
N ILE A 326 8.60 21.54 -8.19
CA ILE A 326 7.34 20.85 -7.91
C ILE A 326 6.55 21.65 -6.87
N ARG A 327 5.43 22.24 -7.28
CA ARG A 327 4.59 23.14 -6.48
C ARG A 327 3.19 22.61 -6.22
N ALA A 328 2.78 21.54 -6.88
CA ALA A 328 1.44 21.00 -6.71
C ALA A 328 1.46 19.49 -6.92
N VAL A 329 0.93 18.74 -5.95
CA VAL A 329 0.81 17.28 -6.03
C VAL A 329 -0.66 16.88 -5.82
N LEU A 330 -1.24 16.16 -6.76
CA LEU A 330 -2.62 15.67 -6.71
C LEU A 330 -2.62 14.14 -6.78
N PRO A 331 -2.62 13.46 -5.63
CA PRO A 331 -2.92 12.03 -5.57
C PRO A 331 -4.42 11.82 -5.83
N LEU A 332 -4.76 11.15 -6.92
CA LEU A 332 -6.11 10.72 -7.30
C LEU A 332 -6.28 9.26 -6.87
N ALA A 333 -7.35 8.96 -6.12
CA ALA A 333 -7.67 7.63 -5.57
C ALA A 333 -6.45 6.84 -5.08
N PRO A 334 -5.53 7.42 -4.28
CA PRO A 334 -4.18 6.89 -4.18
C PRO A 334 -4.07 5.76 -3.14
N THR A 335 -3.07 4.89 -3.32
CA THR A 335 -2.57 4.01 -2.25
C THR A 335 -1.71 4.78 -1.24
N ASP A 336 -1.45 4.22 -0.06
CA ASP A 336 -0.48 4.76 0.92
C ASP A 336 0.07 3.62 1.80
N PHE A 337 1.05 2.89 1.28
CA PHE A 337 1.58 1.71 1.94
C PHE A 337 2.67 2.02 2.97
N ALA A 338 3.43 3.10 2.76
CA ALA A 338 4.60 3.45 3.56
C ALA A 338 4.42 4.69 4.48
N ARG A 339 3.26 5.36 4.47
CA ARG A 339 2.94 6.51 5.34
C ARG A 339 3.92 7.67 5.17
N ALA A 340 4.22 8.03 3.92
CA ALA A 340 5.12 9.16 3.61
C ALA A 340 4.39 10.51 3.73
N THR A 341 5.13 11.57 4.07
CA THR A 341 4.59 12.95 4.12
C THR A 341 5.15 13.81 2.99
N VAL A 342 4.37 14.79 2.54
CA VAL A 342 4.75 15.72 1.45
C VAL A 342 4.72 17.18 1.95
N PRO A 343 5.63 17.59 2.86
CA PRO A 343 5.65 18.95 3.37
C PRO A 343 6.11 19.97 2.33
N GLY A 344 5.73 21.23 2.52
CA GLY A 344 6.13 22.38 1.68
C GLY A 344 5.45 22.47 0.31
N VAL A 345 4.82 21.39 -0.17
CA VAL A 345 4.15 21.35 -1.48
C VAL A 345 2.64 21.33 -1.29
N ALA A 346 1.92 22.16 -2.05
CA ALA A 346 0.46 22.17 -2.07
C ALA A 346 -0.06 20.79 -2.49
N MET A 347 -1.03 20.26 -1.75
CA MET A 347 -1.53 18.91 -1.99
C MET A 347 -3.04 18.84 -1.93
N SER A 348 -3.65 18.18 -2.90
CA SER A 348 -5.08 17.83 -2.85
C SER A 348 -5.25 16.35 -3.15
N VAL A 349 -5.77 15.58 -2.20
CA VAL A 349 -6.10 14.17 -2.40
C VAL A 349 -7.53 14.07 -2.92
N VAL A 350 -7.76 13.36 -4.02
CA VAL A 350 -9.13 13.10 -4.52
C VAL A 350 -9.50 11.66 -4.19
N LEU A 351 -10.57 11.45 -3.43
CA LEU A 351 -11.04 10.14 -2.97
C LEU A 351 -12.40 9.79 -3.61
N PRO A 352 -12.50 8.72 -4.41
CA PRO A 352 -13.79 8.20 -4.86
C PRO A 352 -14.50 7.47 -3.73
N TYR A 353 -15.75 7.82 -3.45
CA TYR A 353 -16.48 7.18 -2.36
C TYR A 353 -16.77 5.69 -2.61
N CYS A 354 -17.00 5.32 -3.87
CA CYS A 354 -17.27 3.95 -4.30
C CYS A 354 -16.04 3.29 -4.91
N ASP A 355 -14.85 3.66 -4.43
CA ASP A 355 -13.60 2.99 -4.77
C ASP A 355 -13.71 1.51 -4.40
N GLY A 356 -13.74 0.65 -5.41
CA GLY A 356 -13.74 -0.79 -5.22
C GLY A 356 -12.33 -1.36 -5.19
N ASP A 357 -11.37 -0.68 -5.81
CA ASP A 357 -10.00 -1.17 -5.91
C ASP A 357 -9.18 -0.86 -4.65
N VAL A 358 -9.22 0.37 -4.17
CA VAL A 358 -8.67 0.88 -2.90
C VAL A 358 -9.82 1.21 -1.96
N SER A 359 -10.60 0.20 -1.61
CA SER A 359 -11.86 0.35 -0.88
C SER A 359 -11.72 0.93 0.53
N ASP A 360 -10.55 0.90 1.15
CA ASP A 360 -10.30 1.56 2.44
C ASP A 360 -9.97 3.06 2.33
N LEU A 361 -9.86 3.61 1.12
CA LEU A 361 -9.45 4.99 0.86
C LEU A 361 -8.19 5.40 1.63
N GLN A 362 -7.21 4.49 1.76
CA GLN A 362 -5.97 4.74 2.50
C GLN A 362 -5.25 6.04 2.14
N GLY A 363 -5.43 6.55 0.92
CA GLY A 363 -4.96 7.86 0.47
C GLY A 363 -5.31 9.05 1.37
N GLN A 364 -6.36 8.95 2.19
CA GLN A 364 -6.72 9.94 3.20
C GLN A 364 -5.55 10.26 4.15
N LYS A 365 -4.67 9.29 4.41
CA LYS A 365 -3.53 9.44 5.32
C LYS A 365 -2.46 10.40 4.81
N PHE A 366 -2.30 10.61 3.50
CA PHE A 366 -1.42 11.66 2.99
C PHE A 366 -1.78 13.02 3.57
N TYR A 367 -3.08 13.36 3.58
CA TYR A 367 -3.57 14.60 4.21
C TYR A 367 -3.31 14.58 5.72
N ASP A 368 -3.69 13.50 6.41
CA ASP A 368 -3.64 13.44 7.87
C ASP A 368 -2.23 13.45 8.45
N ASP A 369 -1.27 12.80 7.78
CA ASP A 369 0.11 12.74 8.23
C ASP A 369 0.87 14.01 7.87
N THR A 370 0.58 14.61 6.71
CA THR A 370 1.32 15.79 6.24
C THR A 370 0.91 17.08 6.96
N ARG A 371 -0.37 17.24 7.35
CA ARG A 371 -0.96 18.49 7.90
C ARG A 371 -0.17 19.16 9.05
N TYR A 372 0.53 18.36 9.87
CA TYR A 372 1.38 18.85 10.97
C TYR A 372 2.77 18.22 10.93
N SER A 373 3.21 17.77 9.75
CA SER A 373 4.54 17.16 9.59
C SER A 373 5.65 18.17 9.81
N VAL A 374 5.42 19.44 9.46
CA VAL A 374 6.41 20.51 9.59
C VAL A 374 5.77 21.75 10.22
N THR A 375 6.43 22.28 11.24
CA THR A 375 6.03 23.49 11.94
C THR A 375 6.12 24.70 11.02
N GLY A 376 5.00 25.41 10.88
CA GLY A 376 4.92 26.60 10.04
C GLY A 376 4.84 26.29 8.55
N ASP A 377 4.50 25.05 8.16
CA ASP A 377 4.32 24.67 6.76
C ASP A 377 3.32 25.61 6.06
N PRO A 378 3.76 26.34 5.01
CA PRO A 378 2.94 27.34 4.36
C PRO A 378 2.07 26.76 3.23
N ALA A 379 2.18 25.47 2.92
CA ALA A 379 1.44 24.86 1.82
C ALA A 379 -0.01 24.55 2.20
N PRO A 380 -0.98 24.84 1.33
CA PRO A 380 -2.36 24.44 1.53
C PRO A 380 -2.55 22.94 1.29
N ARG A 381 -3.49 22.34 2.01
CA ARG A 381 -3.82 20.92 1.87
C ARG A 381 -5.31 20.70 1.83
N SER A 382 -5.75 19.75 1.02
CA SER A 382 -7.15 19.34 0.99
C SER A 382 -7.33 17.86 0.70
N THR A 383 -8.48 17.34 1.13
CA THR A 383 -9.05 16.11 0.59
C THR A 383 -10.40 16.42 -0.04
N VAL A 384 -10.64 15.88 -1.22
CA VAL A 384 -11.86 16.02 -2.01
C VAL A 384 -12.50 14.64 -2.12
N THR A 385 -13.58 14.40 -1.39
CA THR A 385 -14.34 13.15 -1.47
C THR A 385 -15.47 13.30 -2.47
N VAL A 386 -15.48 12.47 -3.52
CA VAL A 386 -16.50 12.47 -4.58
C VAL A 386 -17.48 11.32 -4.35
N LEU A 387 -18.69 11.64 -3.88
CA LEU A 387 -19.72 10.63 -3.67
C LEU A 387 -20.18 10.07 -5.01
N GLY A 388 -20.24 8.74 -5.11
CA GLY A 388 -20.75 8.01 -6.26
C GLY A 388 -19.73 7.80 -7.37
N ALA A 389 -18.48 8.26 -7.18
CA ALA A 389 -17.36 7.92 -8.06
C ALA A 389 -16.68 6.63 -7.61
N ASN A 390 -16.24 5.80 -8.57
CA ASN A 390 -15.39 4.63 -8.35
C ASN A 390 -13.92 4.93 -8.62
N HIS A 391 -13.07 3.92 -8.51
CA HIS A 391 -11.64 4.08 -8.77
C HIS A 391 -11.39 4.45 -10.22
N ASN A 392 -11.98 3.71 -11.15
CA ASN A 392 -11.54 3.72 -12.55
C ASN A 392 -12.05 4.91 -13.37
N PHE A 393 -13.30 5.34 -13.19
CA PHE A 393 -13.98 6.15 -14.20
C PHE A 393 -13.61 7.64 -14.20
N PHE A 394 -12.57 8.06 -13.47
CA PHE A 394 -11.97 9.38 -13.69
C PHE A 394 -11.21 9.49 -15.03
N ASN A 395 -10.98 8.36 -15.71
CA ASN A 395 -10.22 8.28 -16.96
C ASN A 395 -10.95 7.42 -18.01
N THR A 396 -10.59 7.52 -19.28
CA THR A 396 -11.27 6.79 -20.37
C THR A 396 -10.70 5.41 -20.65
N GLU A 397 -9.45 5.12 -20.27
CA GLU A 397 -8.75 3.87 -20.64
C GLU A 397 -8.98 2.71 -19.66
N TRP A 398 -9.60 2.98 -18.51
CA TRP A 398 -10.06 1.95 -17.57
C TRP A 398 -11.59 1.97 -17.41
N THR A 399 -12.29 2.54 -18.39
CA THR A 399 -13.75 2.67 -18.39
C THR A 399 -14.38 1.79 -19.48
N PRO A 400 -15.22 0.81 -19.09
CA PRO A 400 -15.93 -0.03 -20.04
C PRO A 400 -16.71 0.77 -21.09
N GLY A 401 -16.57 0.39 -22.36
CA GLY A 401 -17.18 1.06 -23.50
C GLY A 401 -16.49 2.34 -23.96
N GLN A 402 -15.36 2.72 -23.36
CA GLN A 402 -14.54 3.87 -23.78
C GLN A 402 -13.06 3.50 -24.00
N SER A 403 -12.54 2.55 -23.23
CA SER A 403 -11.14 2.11 -23.26
C SER A 403 -10.76 1.44 -24.57
N GLU A 404 -9.48 1.60 -24.97
CA GLU A 404 -8.88 0.83 -26.06
C GLU A 404 -8.57 -0.60 -25.62
N ALA A 405 -8.06 -0.77 -24.39
CA ALA A 405 -7.83 -2.07 -23.76
C ALA A 405 -9.05 -2.56 -22.94
N PRO A 406 -9.16 -3.88 -22.67
CA PRO A 406 -10.17 -4.42 -21.77
C PRO A 406 -10.15 -3.73 -20.41
N SER A 407 -11.33 -3.43 -19.89
CA SER A 407 -11.52 -2.74 -18.61
C SER A 407 -12.83 -3.17 -17.95
N PHE A 408 -12.95 -2.90 -16.66
CA PHE A 408 -14.09 -3.29 -15.83
C PHE A 408 -14.48 -2.18 -14.85
N ASP A 409 -15.72 -2.23 -14.37
CA ASP A 409 -16.10 -1.45 -13.18
C ASP A 409 -15.47 -2.13 -11.96
N ASP A 410 -14.64 -1.40 -11.22
CA ASP A 410 -13.92 -1.90 -10.05
C ASP A 410 -14.82 -2.20 -8.85
N TRP A 411 -16.11 -1.83 -8.91
CA TRP A 411 -17.08 -2.15 -7.85
C TRP A 411 -17.84 -3.45 -8.11
N PHE A 412 -17.74 -4.40 -7.17
CA PHE A 412 -18.47 -5.66 -7.21
C PHE A 412 -19.82 -5.57 -6.44
N GLY A 413 -20.96 -5.80 -7.11
CA GLY A 413 -22.31 -5.82 -6.51
C GLY A 413 -23.44 -5.43 -7.48
N GLU A 414 -24.53 -6.21 -7.49
CA GLU A 414 -25.48 -6.28 -8.63
C GLU A 414 -26.79 -5.43 -8.51
N GLY A 415 -27.01 -4.71 -7.40
CA GLY A 415 -28.34 -4.16 -7.08
C GLY A 415 -28.57 -2.67 -7.33
N LYS A 416 -29.84 -2.28 -7.56
CA LYS A 416 -30.34 -0.89 -7.40
C LYS A 416 -30.31 -0.40 -5.95
N GLU A 417 -30.16 -1.32 -4.99
CA GLU A 417 -30.21 -1.05 -3.54
C GLU A 417 -28.85 -0.92 -2.87
N SER A 418 -27.75 -1.24 -3.57
CA SER A 418 -26.39 -1.01 -3.09
C SER A 418 -25.97 0.41 -3.46
N PRO A 419 -25.61 1.29 -2.50
CA PRO A 419 -25.29 2.68 -2.79
C PRO A 419 -24.09 2.93 -3.73
N CYS A 420 -23.34 1.89 -4.06
CA CYS A 420 -22.24 1.95 -5.02
C CYS A 420 -22.43 1.05 -6.24
N GLY A 421 -23.55 0.31 -6.32
CA GLY A 421 -23.90 -0.49 -7.49
C GLY A 421 -24.13 0.39 -8.74
N PRO A 422 -23.87 -0.14 -9.95
CA PRO A 422 -23.94 0.63 -11.20
C PRO A 422 -25.36 1.15 -11.51
N LYS A 423 -26.39 0.52 -10.93
CA LYS A 423 -27.81 0.91 -11.11
C LYS A 423 -28.33 1.83 -9.99
N TYR A 424 -27.49 2.20 -9.03
CA TYR A 424 -27.88 3.08 -7.93
C TYR A 424 -28.02 4.53 -8.39
N ALA A 425 -29.07 5.22 -7.95
CA ALA A 425 -29.35 6.59 -8.41
C ALA A 425 -28.27 7.61 -8.02
N GLY A 426 -27.60 7.40 -6.88
CA GLY A 426 -26.49 8.24 -6.41
C GLY A 426 -25.13 7.89 -7.04
N ARG A 427 -25.03 6.79 -7.80
CA ARG A 427 -23.82 6.42 -8.54
C ARG A 427 -23.66 7.39 -9.72
N LEU A 428 -22.45 7.89 -9.90
CA LEU A 428 -22.12 8.74 -11.04
C LEU A 428 -21.82 7.87 -12.26
N THR A 429 -22.34 8.27 -13.42
CA THR A 429 -21.95 7.68 -14.70
C THR A 429 -20.49 8.00 -15.01
N ALA A 430 -19.85 7.22 -15.89
CA ALA A 430 -18.45 7.48 -16.24
C ALA A 430 -18.19 8.91 -16.72
N LYS A 431 -19.07 9.47 -17.57
CA LYS A 431 -18.94 10.86 -18.04
C LYS A 431 -19.05 11.88 -16.90
N GLU A 432 -19.94 11.64 -15.93
CA GLU A 432 -20.07 12.51 -14.76
C GLU A 432 -18.83 12.45 -13.86
N GLN A 433 -18.23 11.25 -13.70
CA GLN A 433 -16.98 11.05 -12.95
C GLN A 433 -15.79 11.74 -13.63
N GLN A 434 -15.68 11.63 -14.96
CA GLN A 434 -14.67 12.36 -15.76
C GLN A 434 -14.87 13.87 -15.66
N ALA A 435 -16.11 14.36 -15.65
CA ALA A 435 -16.42 15.79 -15.58
C ALA A 435 -16.05 16.38 -14.21
N VAL A 436 -16.44 15.73 -13.11
CA VAL A 436 -16.02 16.15 -11.76
C VAL A 436 -14.51 15.99 -11.58
N GLY A 437 -13.90 14.90 -12.06
CA GLY A 437 -12.46 14.72 -12.07
C GLY A 437 -11.74 15.87 -12.78
N THR A 438 -12.20 16.21 -13.99
CA THR A 438 -11.66 17.33 -14.80
C THR A 438 -11.75 18.64 -14.04
N ALA A 439 -12.89 18.95 -13.43
CA ALA A 439 -13.09 20.18 -12.69
C ALA A 439 -12.11 20.34 -11.52
N TYR A 440 -11.92 19.29 -10.71
CA TYR A 440 -11.07 19.35 -9.52
C TYR A 440 -9.58 19.22 -9.86
N ILE A 441 -9.20 18.40 -10.85
CA ILE A 441 -7.82 18.31 -11.33
C ILE A 441 -7.38 19.63 -11.95
N ALA A 442 -8.16 20.16 -12.90
CA ALA A 442 -7.85 21.44 -13.53
C ALA A 442 -7.91 22.59 -12.51
N GLY A 443 -8.92 22.59 -11.63
CA GLY A 443 -9.09 23.62 -10.60
C GLY A 443 -7.90 23.70 -9.65
N PHE A 444 -7.36 22.56 -9.23
CA PHE A 444 -6.17 22.50 -8.38
C PHE A 444 -4.94 23.07 -9.06
N PHE A 445 -4.59 22.61 -10.25
CA PHE A 445 -3.38 23.12 -10.93
C PHE A 445 -3.53 24.58 -11.37
N ARG A 446 -4.72 25.00 -11.81
CA ARG A 446 -5.00 26.41 -12.12
C ARG A 446 -4.88 27.31 -10.90
N LEU A 447 -5.30 26.80 -9.74
CA LEU A 447 -5.14 27.51 -8.48
C LEU A 447 -3.66 27.60 -8.06
N GLN A 448 -2.94 26.47 -8.03
CA GLN A 448 -1.61 26.40 -7.42
C GLN A 448 -0.48 26.86 -8.35
N LEU A 449 -0.56 26.57 -9.65
CA LEU A 449 0.48 26.92 -10.62
C LEU A 449 0.16 28.22 -11.36
N GLY A 450 -1.13 28.48 -11.65
CA GLY A 450 -1.60 29.70 -12.33
C GLY A 450 -2.09 30.82 -11.42
N HIS A 451 -2.18 30.56 -10.12
CA HIS A 451 -2.64 31.52 -9.10
C HIS A 451 -4.07 32.04 -9.35
N GLU A 452 -4.92 31.24 -10.03
CA GLU A 452 -6.31 31.59 -10.30
C GLU A 452 -7.19 31.47 -9.04
N ARG A 453 -7.07 32.46 -8.14
CA ARG A 453 -7.70 32.48 -6.80
C ARG A 453 -9.22 32.28 -6.78
N LYS A 454 -9.90 32.55 -7.90
CA LYS A 454 -11.34 32.29 -8.06
C LYS A 454 -11.73 30.81 -7.88
N PHE A 455 -10.78 29.88 -8.03
CA PHE A 455 -10.98 28.45 -7.80
C PHE A 455 -10.65 27.97 -6.38
N LEU A 456 -10.15 28.86 -5.51
CA LEU A 456 -9.87 28.53 -4.10
C LEU A 456 -11.07 27.88 -3.39
N PRO A 457 -12.33 28.33 -3.60
CA PRO A 457 -13.45 27.73 -2.89
C PRO A 457 -13.74 26.25 -3.24
N LEU A 458 -13.18 25.71 -4.33
CA LEU A 458 -13.27 24.26 -4.62
C LEU A 458 -12.48 23.41 -3.62
N LEU A 459 -11.48 24.00 -2.96
CA LEU A 459 -10.45 23.28 -2.21
C LEU A 459 -10.31 23.78 -0.77
N ASP A 460 -11.14 24.74 -0.35
CA ASP A 460 -11.03 25.40 0.94
C ASP A 460 -11.98 24.88 2.02
N GLY A 461 -12.76 23.84 1.72
CA GLY A 461 -13.74 23.29 2.66
C GLY A 461 -15.06 24.07 2.74
N SER A 462 -15.34 24.96 1.79
CA SER A 462 -16.67 25.57 1.59
C SER A 462 -17.65 24.67 0.83
N ASP A 463 -17.18 23.52 0.34
CA ASP A 463 -17.89 22.60 -0.56
C ASP A 463 -18.41 23.26 -1.85
N SER A 464 -17.84 24.41 -2.23
CA SER A 464 -18.16 25.05 -3.51
C SER A 464 -17.85 24.10 -4.65
N ARG A 465 -18.63 24.19 -5.74
CA ARG A 465 -18.51 23.26 -6.87
C ARG A 465 -18.48 23.99 -8.20
N ALA A 466 -17.79 23.38 -9.16
CA ALA A 466 -17.86 23.77 -10.56
C ALA A 466 -19.22 23.37 -11.16
N ALA A 467 -19.64 24.05 -12.23
CA ALA A 467 -20.87 23.68 -12.94
C ALA A 467 -20.72 22.32 -13.63
N SER A 468 -19.53 22.03 -14.17
CA SER A 468 -19.12 20.78 -14.82
C SER A 468 -19.12 19.58 -13.88
N ALA A 469 -19.02 19.78 -12.56
CA ALA A 469 -19.23 18.71 -11.58
C ALA A 469 -20.70 18.22 -11.55
N GLY A 470 -21.63 18.93 -12.19
CA GLY A 470 -22.99 18.47 -12.43
C GLY A 470 -23.74 18.11 -11.14
N LYS A 471 -24.24 16.87 -11.06
CA LYS A 471 -24.97 16.35 -9.90
C LYS A 471 -24.06 15.81 -8.78
N ALA A 472 -22.74 15.74 -9.00
CA ALA A 472 -21.82 15.18 -8.03
C ALA A 472 -21.93 15.89 -6.68
N VAL A 473 -22.02 15.09 -5.62
CA VAL A 473 -21.92 15.57 -4.25
C VAL A 473 -20.45 15.44 -3.86
N VAL A 474 -19.82 16.56 -3.57
CA VAL A 474 -18.42 16.62 -3.19
C VAL A 474 -18.30 17.18 -1.78
N ARG A 475 -17.41 16.59 -0.98
CA ARG A 475 -17.07 17.06 0.36
C ARG A 475 -15.59 17.38 0.40
N VAL A 476 -15.28 18.58 0.87
CA VAL A 476 -13.91 19.09 0.89
C VAL A 476 -13.47 19.29 2.33
N VAL A 477 -12.40 18.61 2.68
CA VAL A 477 -11.63 18.85 3.89
C VAL A 477 -10.45 19.71 3.52
N SER A 478 -10.19 20.78 4.25
CA SER A 478 -9.04 21.65 3.97
C SER A 478 -8.32 22.02 5.25
N GLN A 479 -7.01 22.21 5.10
CA GLN A 479 -6.17 22.89 6.06
C GLN A 479 -5.66 24.16 5.42
N ALA A 480 -6.05 25.30 5.97
CA ALA A 480 -5.51 26.59 5.56
C ALA A 480 -3.99 26.66 5.86
N PRO A 481 -3.22 27.40 5.04
CA PRO A 481 -1.81 27.69 5.31
C PRO A 481 -1.57 28.18 6.74
N ALA A 482 -0.45 27.79 7.35
CA ALA A 482 -0.15 28.15 8.74
C ALA A 482 -0.19 29.67 8.99
N ALA A 483 0.21 30.49 8.02
CA ALA A 483 0.20 31.96 8.13
C ALA A 483 -1.21 32.57 8.27
N THR A 484 -2.24 31.90 7.77
CA THR A 484 -3.63 32.37 7.79
C THR A 484 -4.54 31.49 8.66
N ARG A 485 -3.94 30.68 9.52
CA ARG A 485 -4.62 29.78 10.45
C ARG A 485 -4.20 30.10 11.89
N ARG A 486 -5.09 29.81 12.84
CA ARG A 486 -4.82 29.80 14.26
C ARG A 486 -5.51 28.61 14.89
N ASP A 487 -4.69 27.65 15.28
CA ASP A 487 -5.14 26.44 15.94
C ASP A 487 -5.55 26.78 17.38
N VAL A 488 -6.81 26.51 17.71
CA VAL A 488 -7.32 26.59 19.08
C VAL A 488 -6.93 25.31 19.81
N ASN A 489 -7.21 24.16 19.19
CA ASN A 489 -6.78 22.84 19.66
C ASN A 489 -6.85 21.82 18.51
N HIS A 490 -5.82 20.98 18.36
CA HIS A 490 -5.80 19.93 17.33
C HIS A 490 -6.70 18.74 17.68
N LEU A 491 -7.07 18.59 18.97
CA LEU A 491 -7.90 17.52 19.52
C LEU A 491 -7.31 16.11 19.26
N ASP A 492 -5.98 16.04 19.28
CA ASP A 492 -5.17 14.84 19.06
C ASP A 492 -4.39 14.40 20.31
N GLN A 493 -4.57 15.10 21.42
CA GLN A 493 -3.93 14.84 22.73
C GLN A 493 -4.95 14.90 23.86
N ALA A 494 -4.68 14.17 24.94
CA ALA A 494 -5.54 14.17 26.11
C ALA A 494 -5.73 15.60 26.62
N LEU A 495 -6.99 15.99 26.83
CA LEU A 495 -7.32 17.31 27.35
C LEU A 495 -6.91 17.40 28.83
N PRO A 496 -6.45 18.57 29.32
CA PRO A 496 -6.20 18.77 30.75
C PRO A 496 -7.51 18.63 31.55
N ALA A 497 -7.44 18.54 32.88
CA ALA A 497 -8.63 18.50 33.73
C ALA A 497 -9.40 19.84 33.70
N GLY A 498 -10.73 19.81 33.62
CA GLY A 498 -11.61 21.00 33.73
C GLY A 498 -12.30 21.54 32.44
N PRO A 499 -11.77 21.37 31.20
CA PRO A 499 -12.46 21.73 29.96
C PRO A 499 -13.80 21.02 29.75
N LEU A 500 -13.99 19.82 30.30
CA LEU A 500 -15.17 19.01 30.09
C LEU A 500 -16.07 19.02 31.34
N THR A 501 -17.35 19.31 31.14
CA THR A 501 -18.37 19.33 32.20
C THR A 501 -19.67 18.67 31.74
N GLY A 502 -20.57 18.37 32.69
CA GLY A 502 -21.84 17.71 32.41
C GLY A 502 -21.68 16.21 32.15
N LYS A 503 -22.71 15.58 31.57
CA LYS A 503 -22.70 14.14 31.27
C LYS A 503 -22.04 13.84 29.92
N ALA A 504 -20.75 14.18 29.80
CA ALA A 504 -19.95 13.94 28.61
C ALA A 504 -18.56 13.40 28.96
N SER A 505 -17.97 12.63 28.05
CA SER A 505 -16.59 12.16 28.10
C SER A 505 -15.86 12.52 26.80
N ALA A 506 -14.55 12.78 26.90
CA ALA A 506 -13.69 13.06 25.76
C ALA A 506 -12.46 12.16 25.86
N THR A 507 -12.31 11.25 24.90
CA THR A 507 -11.21 10.28 24.88
C THR A 507 -10.44 10.43 23.58
N VAL A 508 -9.12 10.61 23.67
CA VAL A 508 -8.28 10.55 22.47
C VAL A 508 -8.10 9.10 22.06
N CYS A 509 -8.27 8.89 20.77
CA CYS A 509 -8.17 7.59 20.15
C CYS A 509 -7.33 7.68 18.87
N ALA A 510 -6.83 6.54 18.41
CA ALA A 510 -6.26 6.33 17.07
C ALA A 510 -6.46 4.86 16.68
N GLY A 511 -6.31 4.52 15.39
CA GLY A 511 -6.36 3.14 14.92
C GLY A 511 -7.75 2.50 14.86
N VAL A 512 -7.84 1.43 14.08
CA VAL A 512 -8.86 0.36 14.25
C VAL A 512 -8.21 -0.78 15.04
N SER A 513 -8.99 -1.52 15.83
CA SER A 513 -8.61 -2.72 16.60
C SER A 513 -7.13 -2.77 17.11
N GLN A 514 -6.93 -2.46 18.40
CA GLN A 514 -5.64 -2.28 19.10
C GLN A 514 -4.41 -3.03 18.50
N SER A 515 -3.63 -2.37 17.65
CA SER A 515 -2.21 -2.67 17.48
C SER A 515 -1.47 -2.05 18.68
N GLY A 516 -0.84 -2.87 19.53
CA GLY A 516 -0.38 -2.55 20.90
C GLY A 516 0.65 -1.42 21.12
N LEU A 517 0.75 -0.40 20.25
CA LEU A 517 1.72 0.69 20.32
C LEU A 517 1.11 2.10 20.33
N ALA A 518 -0.20 2.24 20.09
CA ALA A 518 -0.85 3.53 20.24
C ALA A 518 -1.05 3.85 21.72
N ALA A 519 -0.49 4.98 22.20
CA ALA A 519 -0.81 5.53 23.52
C ALA A 519 -2.29 5.91 23.66
N ALA A 520 -3.01 6.01 22.53
CA ALA A 520 -4.44 6.27 22.44
C ALA A 520 -5.19 4.97 22.10
N GLY A 521 -6.37 4.77 22.70
CA GLY A 521 -7.21 3.59 22.42
C GLY A 521 -7.77 3.58 21.00
N THR A 522 -8.40 2.48 20.58
CA THR A 522 -9.04 2.33 19.26
C THR A 522 -10.05 3.45 18.98
N CYS A 523 -9.97 4.10 17.81
CA CYS A 523 -10.96 5.10 17.42
C CYS A 523 -12.30 4.51 17.02
N MET A 524 -12.28 3.46 16.21
CA MET A 524 -13.49 2.87 15.70
C MET A 524 -13.41 1.35 15.78
N ALA A 525 -14.41 0.74 16.40
CA ALA A 525 -14.66 -0.68 16.27
C ALA A 525 -15.37 -0.90 14.94
N THR A 526 -14.81 -1.76 14.10
CA THR A 526 -15.39 -2.13 12.81
C THR A 526 -14.95 -3.54 12.47
N ASP A 527 -15.88 -4.32 11.95
CA ASP A 527 -15.59 -5.60 11.29
C ASP A 527 -15.01 -5.30 9.92
N ASP A 528 -15.62 -4.43 9.12
CA ASP A 528 -15.07 -4.03 7.81
C ASP A 528 -14.14 -2.81 7.92
N TRP A 529 -12.84 -3.02 7.68
CA TRP A 529 -11.83 -1.96 7.79
C TRP A 529 -11.98 -0.90 6.71
N SER A 530 -12.62 -1.22 5.57
CA SER A 530 -12.84 -0.28 4.47
C SER A 530 -13.72 0.93 4.83
N ASN A 531 -14.40 0.85 5.97
CA ASN A 531 -15.21 1.92 6.54
C ASN A 531 -14.39 2.93 7.35
N ALA A 532 -13.08 2.70 7.57
CA ALA A 532 -12.25 3.49 8.48
C ALA A 532 -11.06 4.24 7.82
N PRO A 533 -11.24 5.06 6.75
CA PRO A 533 -10.13 5.62 5.98
C PRO A 533 -9.03 6.36 6.76
N HIS A 534 -9.37 6.97 7.89
CA HIS A 534 -8.42 7.67 8.76
C HIS A 534 -7.61 6.74 9.67
N TRP A 535 -8.13 5.53 9.94
CA TRP A 535 -7.72 4.73 11.09
C TRP A 535 -7.25 3.32 10.74
N VAL A 536 -7.41 2.87 9.49
CA VAL A 536 -6.83 1.62 9.02
C VAL A 536 -5.29 1.65 9.02
N PRO A 537 -4.61 0.56 9.43
CA PRO A 537 -3.17 0.42 9.26
C PRO A 537 -2.74 0.55 7.80
N SER A 538 -1.47 0.87 7.58
CA SER A 538 -0.83 0.68 6.27
C SER A 538 0.06 -0.55 6.36
N TRP A 539 -0.03 -1.50 5.44
CA TRP A 539 0.59 -2.82 5.61
C TRP A 539 2.12 -2.82 5.79
N TYR A 540 2.86 -1.87 5.21
CA TYR A 540 4.29 -1.75 5.47
C TYR A 540 4.63 -0.97 6.75
N ALA A 541 3.66 -0.25 7.31
CA ALA A 541 3.80 0.58 8.50
C ALA A 541 2.62 0.32 9.48
N ALA A 542 2.31 -0.95 9.72
CA ALA A 542 1.02 -1.35 10.30
C ALA A 542 0.88 -0.93 11.77
N ARG A 543 2.00 -0.80 12.48
CA ARG A 543 2.01 -0.44 13.90
C ARG A 543 2.31 1.03 14.15
N THR A 544 2.48 1.79 13.06
CA THR A 544 2.56 3.25 13.10
C THR A 544 1.19 3.84 13.44
N PRO A 545 1.04 4.59 14.55
CA PRO A 545 -0.24 5.19 14.92
C PRO A 545 -0.87 5.99 13.77
N THR A 546 -2.15 5.76 13.54
CA THR A 546 -2.95 6.50 12.55
C THR A 546 -3.49 7.79 13.17
N THR A 547 -4.29 8.55 12.42
CA THR A 547 -4.75 9.90 12.79
C THR A 547 -5.38 9.95 14.18
N PRO A 548 -4.70 10.56 15.18
CA PRO A 548 -5.30 10.74 16.49
C PRO A 548 -6.42 11.78 16.44
N VAL A 549 -7.55 11.48 17.08
CA VAL A 549 -8.70 12.39 17.23
C VAL A 549 -9.33 12.24 18.60
N THR A 550 -10.19 13.19 18.98
CA THR A 550 -10.98 13.10 20.21
C THR A 550 -12.37 12.54 19.89
N LYS A 551 -12.73 11.44 20.55
CA LYS A 551 -14.10 10.92 20.61
C LYS A 551 -14.85 11.59 21.75
N LEU A 552 -15.80 12.46 21.43
CA LEU A 552 -16.71 13.09 22.38
C LEU A 552 -17.98 12.24 22.50
N SER A 553 -18.27 11.68 23.68
CA SER A 553 -19.47 10.88 23.95
C SER A 553 -20.31 11.51 25.06
N TRP A 554 -21.63 11.37 25.02
CA TRP A 554 -22.50 11.98 26.03
C TRP A 554 -23.80 11.23 26.30
N THR A 555 -24.32 11.43 27.52
CA THR A 555 -25.59 10.91 28.03
C THR A 555 -26.37 12.01 28.76
N GLY A 556 -27.03 12.87 28.00
CA GLY A 556 -27.79 14.03 28.46
C GLY A 556 -27.66 15.17 27.47
N THR A 557 -28.22 16.33 27.80
CA THR A 557 -28.16 17.54 26.95
C THR A 557 -27.31 18.67 27.54
N ASN A 558 -26.50 18.38 28.57
CA ASN A 558 -25.77 19.38 29.35
C ASN A 558 -24.24 19.24 29.28
N GLY A 559 -23.71 18.38 28.40
CA GLY A 559 -22.28 18.22 28.21
C GLY A 559 -21.65 19.42 27.50
N VAL A 560 -20.52 19.91 28.01
CA VAL A 560 -19.79 21.04 27.43
C VAL A 560 -18.30 20.74 27.44
N LEU A 561 -17.68 20.73 26.25
CA LEU A 561 -16.24 20.82 26.07
C LEU A 561 -15.86 22.28 25.77
N ARG A 562 -15.26 22.96 26.74
CA ARG A 562 -14.86 24.37 26.67
C ARG A 562 -13.35 24.51 26.46
N LEU A 563 -12.97 25.12 25.34
CA LEU A 563 -11.59 25.43 24.99
C LEU A 563 -11.34 26.93 25.10
N ASN A 564 -10.56 27.34 26.10
CA ASN A 564 -10.26 28.75 26.35
C ASN A 564 -9.15 29.26 25.43
N LEU A 565 -9.30 30.49 24.95
CA LEU A 565 -8.29 31.14 24.12
C LEU A 565 -7.36 32.02 24.99
N PRO A 566 -6.03 31.79 24.95
CA PRO A 566 -5.07 32.67 25.63
C PRO A 566 -5.10 34.06 24.99
N ALA A 567 -4.68 35.10 25.73
CA ALA A 567 -4.81 36.51 25.33
C ALA A 567 -4.34 36.82 23.89
N TRP A 568 -3.21 36.24 23.49
CA TRP A 568 -2.62 36.44 22.16
C TRP A 568 -3.42 35.79 21.00
N GLN A 569 -4.38 34.90 21.31
CA GLN A 569 -5.23 34.23 20.32
C GLN A 569 -6.60 34.88 20.11
N ARG A 570 -7.04 35.77 21.01
CA ARG A 570 -8.45 36.18 21.17
C ARG A 570 -9.03 37.05 20.05
N ASP A 571 -8.20 37.86 19.39
CA ASP A 571 -8.66 38.63 18.23
C ASP A 571 -8.74 37.71 17.00
N VAL A 572 -9.97 37.46 16.56
CA VAL A 572 -10.25 36.55 15.45
C VAL A 572 -10.84 37.24 14.23
N ARG A 573 -10.95 38.58 14.23
CA ARG A 573 -11.59 39.35 13.14
C ARG A 573 -10.94 39.15 11.77
N ARG A 574 -9.65 38.81 11.74
CA ARG A 574 -8.89 38.57 10.51
C ARG A 574 -9.19 37.23 9.84
N TYR A 575 -9.91 36.34 10.51
CA TYR A 575 -10.20 35.00 10.01
C TYR A 575 -11.55 34.94 9.30
N ALA A 576 -11.64 34.14 8.24
CA ALA A 576 -12.88 33.97 7.47
C ALA A 576 -13.87 33.03 8.18
N ALA A 577 -13.37 32.03 8.90
CA ALA A 577 -14.21 31.04 9.58
C ALA A 577 -13.57 30.49 10.86
N LEU A 578 -14.42 30.00 11.76
CA LEU A 578 -14.10 28.97 12.74
C LEU A 578 -14.39 27.61 12.09
N SER A 579 -13.41 26.71 12.08
CA SER A 579 -13.53 25.40 11.46
C SER A 579 -13.03 24.28 12.37
N PHE A 580 -13.62 23.10 12.25
CA PHE A 580 -13.09 21.85 12.77
C PHE A 580 -13.55 20.70 11.88
N ARG A 581 -12.96 19.52 12.04
CA ARG A 581 -13.37 18.29 11.36
C ARG A 581 -14.21 17.43 12.28
N ALA A 582 -15.27 16.82 11.76
CA ALA A 582 -16.12 15.94 12.55
C ALA A 582 -16.66 14.75 11.74
N ALA A 583 -16.97 13.67 12.45
CA ALA A 583 -17.70 12.52 11.95
C ALA A 583 -18.58 11.93 13.08
N PRO A 584 -19.76 11.38 12.79
CA PRO A 584 -20.53 10.67 13.80
C PRO A 584 -19.82 9.37 14.21
N ASP A 585 -20.16 8.86 15.38
CA ASP A 585 -19.73 7.52 15.78
C ASP A 585 -20.43 6.44 14.93
N ALA A 586 -19.66 5.56 14.30
CA ALA A 586 -20.18 4.49 13.46
C ALA A 586 -21.09 3.53 14.26
N ALA A 587 -20.81 3.31 15.55
CA ALA A 587 -21.63 2.49 16.44
C ALA A 587 -22.92 3.19 16.95
N GLY A 588 -23.07 4.50 16.69
CA GLY A 588 -24.16 5.32 17.22
C GLY A 588 -25.42 5.38 16.36
N ALA A 589 -26.22 6.44 16.52
CA ALA A 589 -27.35 6.73 15.64
C ALA A 589 -26.88 7.28 14.28
N PRO A 590 -27.63 7.10 13.17
CA PRO A 590 -27.23 7.61 11.85
C PRO A 590 -27.14 9.13 11.74
N ARG A 591 -27.74 9.83 12.71
CA ARG A 591 -27.70 11.28 12.89
C ARG A 591 -27.37 11.56 14.34
N THR A 592 -26.41 12.45 14.54
CA THR A 592 -26.19 13.13 15.82
C THR A 592 -26.01 14.62 15.54
N ASP A 593 -25.99 15.45 16.57
CA ASP A 593 -25.76 16.88 16.41
C ASP A 593 -25.19 17.47 17.70
N LEU A 594 -24.51 18.60 17.57
CA LEU A 594 -23.96 19.39 18.66
C LEU A 594 -23.99 20.87 18.27
N SER A 595 -23.90 21.75 19.25
CA SER A 595 -23.80 23.19 19.02
C SER A 595 -22.38 23.67 19.25
N VAL A 596 -21.90 24.59 18.41
CA VAL A 596 -20.68 25.36 18.67
C VAL A 596 -21.08 26.69 19.31
N ARG A 597 -20.57 26.99 20.49
CA ARG A 597 -20.79 28.26 21.19
C ARG A 597 -19.49 29.03 21.32
N VAL A 598 -19.43 30.23 20.75
CA VAL A 598 -18.29 31.17 20.87
C VAL A 598 -18.64 32.21 21.92
N VAL A 599 -17.74 32.45 22.88
CA VAL A 599 -17.97 33.36 24.02
C VAL A 599 -16.90 34.45 24.05
N ASP A 600 -17.30 35.72 24.15
CA ASP A 600 -16.37 36.86 24.29
C ASP A 600 -15.99 37.19 25.76
N GLY A 601 -15.16 38.22 25.94
CA GLY A 601 -14.74 38.72 27.25
C GLY A 601 -15.86 39.32 28.11
N HIS A 602 -17.01 39.65 27.53
CA HIS A 602 -18.20 40.10 28.24
C HIS A 602 -19.17 38.95 28.56
N GLY A 603 -18.80 37.71 28.23
CA GLY A 603 -19.65 36.53 28.41
C GLY A 603 -20.76 36.41 27.38
N ARG A 604 -20.80 37.25 26.34
CA ARG A 604 -21.82 37.21 25.29
C ARG A 604 -21.56 36.02 24.36
N PRO A 605 -22.58 35.22 24.04
CA PRO A 605 -22.40 34.05 23.19
C PRO A 605 -22.96 34.22 21.77
N ALA A 606 -22.33 33.55 20.80
CA ALA A 606 -22.94 33.15 19.54
C ALA A 606 -23.00 31.62 19.50
N VAL A 607 -24.18 31.06 19.20
CA VAL A 607 -24.42 29.62 19.17
C VAL A 607 -24.83 29.19 17.78
N VAL A 608 -24.15 28.18 17.23
CA VAL A 608 -24.41 27.66 15.89
C VAL A 608 -24.56 26.14 15.97
N PRO A 609 -25.75 25.58 15.67
CA PRO A 609 -25.91 24.14 15.50
C PRO A 609 -25.03 23.64 14.34
N VAL A 610 -24.35 22.51 14.50
CA VAL A 610 -23.48 21.96 13.43
C VAL A 610 -24.30 21.62 12.19
N CYS A 611 -25.48 21.01 12.36
CA CYS A 611 -26.39 20.70 11.26
C CYS A 611 -26.83 21.92 10.42
N ALA A 612 -26.76 23.14 10.96
CA ALA A 612 -27.11 24.35 10.22
C ALA A 612 -26.03 24.74 9.19
N VAL A 613 -24.79 24.28 9.36
CA VAL A 613 -23.65 24.67 8.54
C VAL A 613 -22.93 23.50 7.88
N SER A 614 -23.14 22.25 8.31
CA SER A 614 -22.47 21.07 7.77
C SER A 614 -23.28 19.80 7.99
N ASP A 615 -23.08 18.79 7.13
CA ASP A 615 -23.57 17.43 7.32
C ASP A 615 -22.52 16.49 7.93
N ALA A 616 -21.45 17.04 8.53
CA ALA A 616 -20.36 16.27 9.11
C ALA A 616 -20.79 15.26 10.20
N LEU A 617 -21.94 15.45 10.85
CA LEU A 617 -22.49 14.57 11.90
C LEU A 617 -23.62 13.64 11.41
N VAL A 618 -23.73 13.49 10.10
CA VAL A 618 -24.62 12.57 9.40
C VAL A 618 -23.81 11.40 8.86
N ARG A 619 -24.16 10.15 9.16
CA ARG A 619 -23.43 8.99 8.62
C ARG A 619 -23.41 9.04 7.10
N MET A 620 -22.26 8.74 6.50
CA MET A 620 -22.15 8.64 5.05
C MET A 620 -23.03 7.49 4.53
N PRO A 621 -23.48 7.54 3.27
CA PRO A 621 -24.43 6.55 2.74
C PRO A 621 -23.85 5.14 2.63
N GLY A 622 -24.60 4.10 2.98
CA GLY A 622 -24.11 2.73 2.92
C GLY A 622 -25.01 1.77 3.67
N ARG A 623 -24.95 0.47 3.39
CA ARG A 623 -25.62 -0.58 4.16
C ARG A 623 -24.55 -1.56 4.62
N ALA A 624 -24.59 -2.01 5.87
CA ALA A 624 -23.56 -2.92 6.41
C ALA A 624 -23.38 -4.21 5.59
N GLU A 625 -24.41 -4.65 4.85
CA GLU A 625 -24.37 -5.89 4.07
C GLU A 625 -23.99 -5.74 2.59
N SER A 626 -24.06 -4.51 2.04
CA SER A 626 -23.97 -4.31 0.58
C SER A 626 -23.39 -2.96 0.13
N GLY A 627 -22.91 -2.13 1.05
CA GLY A 627 -22.20 -0.88 0.75
C GLY A 627 -21.25 -0.48 1.88
N LEU A 628 -20.40 0.50 1.63
CA LEU A 628 -19.38 0.92 2.59
C LEU A 628 -19.80 2.24 3.26
N PRO A 629 -20.39 2.24 4.46
CA PRO A 629 -20.70 3.47 5.20
C PRO A 629 -19.40 4.09 5.77
N LYS A 630 -18.57 4.65 4.89
CA LYS A 630 -17.24 5.16 5.28
C LYS A 630 -17.36 6.28 6.30
N ASN A 631 -16.56 6.21 7.35
CA ASN A 631 -16.55 7.21 8.40
C ASN A 631 -15.45 8.25 8.15
N LEU A 632 -15.72 9.17 7.24
CA LEU A 632 -14.83 10.28 6.90
C LEU A 632 -15.13 11.52 7.75
N LEU A 633 -14.08 12.07 8.36
CA LEU A 633 -14.10 13.38 8.99
C LEU A 633 -14.38 14.45 7.91
N ARG A 634 -15.40 15.28 8.11
CA ARG A 634 -15.79 16.37 7.20
C ARG A 634 -15.68 17.71 7.87
N THR A 635 -15.48 18.75 7.08
CA THR A 635 -15.36 20.13 7.58
C THR A 635 -16.69 20.62 8.15
N VAL A 636 -16.66 21.12 9.38
CA VAL A 636 -17.65 22.04 9.93
C VAL A 636 -17.06 23.43 9.84
N ARG A 637 -17.65 24.30 9.00
CA ARG A 637 -17.13 25.65 8.73
C ARG A 637 -18.16 26.69 9.09
N ILE A 638 -17.90 27.46 10.16
CA ILE A 638 -18.76 28.54 10.65
C ILE A 638 -18.12 29.87 10.23
N PRO A 639 -18.73 30.63 9.30
CA PRO A 639 -18.21 31.95 8.93
C PRO A 639 -18.09 32.85 10.16
N VAL A 640 -16.93 33.50 10.34
CA VAL A 640 -16.76 34.45 11.46
C VAL A 640 -17.77 35.60 11.36
N SER A 641 -18.14 35.98 10.13
CA SER A 641 -19.17 36.99 9.86
C SER A 641 -20.58 36.62 10.34
N SER A 642 -20.88 35.34 10.59
CA SER A 642 -22.17 34.88 11.11
C SER A 642 -22.25 34.88 12.64
N LEU A 643 -21.14 35.10 13.36
CA LEU A 643 -21.09 35.15 14.83
C LEU A 643 -21.59 36.51 15.36
N LYS A 644 -22.88 36.79 15.17
CA LYS A 644 -23.50 38.05 15.63
C LYS A 644 -23.57 38.12 17.16
N GLY A 645 -23.42 39.32 17.72
CA GLY A 645 -23.57 39.57 19.16
C GLY A 645 -22.35 39.25 20.03
N VAL A 646 -21.24 38.80 19.43
CA VAL A 646 -19.96 38.49 20.09
C VAL A 646 -18.92 39.53 19.71
N ASP A 647 -18.14 40.04 20.67
CA ASP A 647 -16.96 40.84 20.37
C ASP A 647 -15.80 39.95 19.86
N LEU A 648 -15.63 39.97 18.54
CA LEU A 648 -14.60 39.20 17.84
C LEU A 648 -13.16 39.68 18.11
N ARG A 649 -12.98 40.82 18.78
CA ARG A 649 -11.65 41.28 19.25
C ARG A 649 -11.17 40.49 20.46
N ASP A 650 -12.10 39.90 21.21
CA ASP A 650 -11.82 39.31 22.51
C ASP A 650 -12.57 37.98 22.71
N VAL A 651 -12.46 37.07 21.76
CA VAL A 651 -13.01 35.71 21.89
C VAL A 651 -12.25 34.95 22.96
N ARG A 652 -12.98 34.50 23.97
CA ARG A 652 -12.48 33.99 25.24
C ARG A 652 -12.56 32.47 25.32
N ALA A 653 -13.56 31.88 24.68
CA ALA A 653 -13.65 30.43 24.53
C ALA A 653 -14.46 30.02 23.30
N VAL A 654 -14.19 28.79 22.86
CA VAL A 654 -15.05 28.03 21.97
C VAL A 654 -15.53 26.78 22.71
N GLU A 655 -16.83 26.52 22.69
CA GLU A 655 -17.49 25.41 23.36
C GLU A 655 -18.12 24.47 22.33
N LEU A 656 -17.86 23.16 22.45
CA LEU A 656 -18.67 22.12 21.80
C LEU A 656 -19.71 21.63 22.82
N ARG A 657 -20.99 21.86 22.54
CA ARG A 657 -22.10 21.57 23.47
C ARG A 657 -22.93 20.42 22.96
N THR A 658 -23.16 19.43 23.81
CA THR A 658 -23.95 18.23 23.48
C THR A 658 -25.43 18.45 23.78
N ASP A 659 -25.99 19.59 23.37
CA ASP A 659 -27.32 20.09 23.78
C ASP A 659 -28.43 19.83 22.76
N ARG A 660 -28.11 19.13 21.67
CA ARG A 660 -29.02 18.89 20.53
C ARG A 660 -29.74 17.54 20.60
N VAL A 661 -29.08 16.53 21.14
CA VAL A 661 -29.62 15.16 21.29
C VAL A 661 -29.23 14.60 22.66
N ALA A 662 -30.12 13.82 23.27
CA ALA A 662 -29.94 13.31 24.64
C ALA A 662 -28.85 12.23 24.76
N ARG A 663 -28.45 11.57 23.67
CA ARG A 663 -27.34 10.61 23.66
C ARG A 663 -26.68 10.64 22.30
N GLY A 664 -25.35 10.63 22.27
CA GLY A 664 -24.61 10.64 21.03
C GLY A 664 -23.11 10.51 21.24
N SER A 665 -22.40 10.39 20.13
CA SER A 665 -20.95 10.34 20.09
C SER A 665 -20.48 10.87 18.73
N ALA A 666 -19.39 11.63 18.74
CA ALA A 666 -18.77 12.22 17.55
C ALA A 666 -17.26 12.24 17.68
N TYR A 667 -16.58 11.98 16.57
CA TYR A 667 -15.14 12.22 16.42
C TYR A 667 -14.93 13.68 16.03
N VAL A 668 -14.01 14.37 16.69
CA VAL A 668 -13.68 15.78 16.43
C VAL A 668 -12.17 16.00 16.36
N SER A 669 -11.73 16.85 15.42
CA SER A 669 -10.31 17.20 15.20
C SER A 669 -10.16 18.63 14.67
N ASP A 670 -8.98 19.23 14.86
CA ASP A 670 -8.54 20.46 14.17
C ASP A 670 -9.42 21.71 14.36
N LEU A 671 -9.75 22.06 15.61
CA LEU A 671 -10.46 23.30 15.89
C LEU A 671 -9.55 24.51 15.69
N ALA A 672 -9.88 25.36 14.71
CA ALA A 672 -9.07 26.50 14.34
C ALA A 672 -9.92 27.67 13.79
N PHE A 673 -9.44 28.89 14.00
CA PHE A 673 -9.84 30.04 13.19
C PHE A 673 -8.95 30.11 11.94
N SER A 674 -9.54 30.21 10.76
CA SER A 674 -8.79 30.13 9.50
C SER A 674 -9.35 31.05 8.41
N SER A 675 -8.44 31.53 7.57
CA SER A 675 -8.73 32.15 6.28
C SER A 675 -8.08 31.30 5.20
N PRO A 676 -8.85 30.66 4.32
CA PRO A 676 -8.29 29.97 3.16
C PRO A 676 -7.40 30.89 2.33
N GLY A 677 -6.35 30.32 1.74
CA GLY A 677 -5.43 31.04 0.88
C GLY A 677 -4.55 30.10 0.08
N LEU A 678 -3.87 30.65 -0.92
CA LEU A 678 -2.92 29.91 -1.76
C LEU A 678 -1.71 29.38 -0.98
N GLY A 679 -1.37 30.03 0.14
CA GLY A 679 -0.14 29.71 0.86
C GLY A 679 1.12 29.97 0.03
N PHE A 680 2.20 29.31 0.40
CA PHE A 680 3.42 29.24 -0.38
C PHE A 680 3.76 27.77 -0.61
N SER A 681 4.09 27.42 -1.85
CA SER A 681 4.39 26.05 -2.24
C SER A 681 5.72 25.95 -2.96
N ALA A 682 6.59 25.09 -2.44
CA ALA A 682 7.91 24.78 -3.00
C ALA A 682 8.44 23.44 -2.45
N PRO A 683 9.35 22.77 -3.17
CA PRO A 683 10.01 21.58 -2.64
C PRO A 683 10.68 21.86 -1.30
N ALA A 684 10.45 21.00 -0.30
CA ALA A 684 11.00 21.14 1.04
C ALA A 684 12.50 20.74 1.13
N ALA A 685 13.33 21.20 0.18
CA ALA A 685 14.73 20.82 -0.01
C ALA A 685 15.67 21.20 1.16
N LEU A 686 15.20 22.02 2.10
CA LEU A 686 15.94 22.41 3.30
C LEU A 686 15.72 21.48 4.50
N LEU A 687 14.68 20.64 4.47
CA LEU A 687 14.46 19.69 5.55
C LEU A 687 15.56 18.62 5.57
N PRO A 688 15.94 18.13 6.75
CA PRO A 688 16.78 16.95 6.85
C PRO A 688 16.04 15.74 6.29
N ARG A 689 16.82 14.75 5.86
CA ARG A 689 16.33 13.57 5.14
C ARG A 689 16.71 12.34 5.91
N LEU A 690 15.74 11.46 6.13
CA LEU A 690 15.85 10.25 6.94
C LEU A 690 16.16 9.04 6.06
N SER A 691 17.17 8.29 6.45
CA SER A 691 17.57 7.06 5.78
C SER A 691 17.88 5.99 6.83
N ALA A 692 17.38 4.77 6.61
CA ALA A 692 17.79 3.58 7.34
C ALA A 692 18.95 2.88 6.61
N SER A 693 19.90 2.31 7.37
CA SER A 693 20.98 1.48 6.82
C SER A 693 20.50 0.07 6.49
N ASN A 694 21.20 -0.61 5.59
CA ASN A 694 21.10 -2.06 5.48
C ASN A 694 22.14 -2.71 6.41
N VAL A 695 21.82 -3.86 6.98
CA VAL A 695 22.71 -4.56 7.92
C VAL A 695 22.63 -6.06 7.64
N THR A 696 23.76 -6.77 7.79
CA THR A 696 23.83 -8.23 7.76
C THR A 696 24.61 -8.69 8.98
N VAL A 697 24.10 -9.67 9.72
CA VAL A 697 24.76 -10.25 10.90
C VAL A 697 24.60 -11.76 10.89
N LYS A 698 25.52 -12.47 11.56
CA LYS A 698 25.33 -13.88 11.90
C LYS A 698 24.57 -14.01 13.22
N GLU A 699 23.72 -15.01 13.37
CA GLU A 699 23.01 -15.24 14.65
C GLU A 699 23.99 -15.67 15.76
N GLY A 700 24.87 -16.62 15.45
CA GLY A 700 25.82 -17.31 16.31
C GLY A 700 25.22 -18.16 17.42
N ASP A 701 26.07 -18.87 18.14
CA ASP A 701 25.71 -20.09 18.89
C ASP A 701 24.80 -19.95 20.13
N SER A 702 24.68 -18.74 20.70
CA SER A 702 23.94 -18.53 21.97
C SER A 702 23.71 -17.06 22.32
N GLY A 703 22.77 -16.84 23.24
CA GLY A 703 22.46 -15.54 23.80
C GLY A 703 21.73 -14.63 22.82
N THR A 704 21.61 -13.35 23.15
CA THR A 704 20.98 -12.36 22.27
C THR A 704 22.00 -11.29 21.92
N LYS A 705 22.25 -11.11 20.62
CA LYS A 705 23.09 -10.04 20.09
C LYS A 705 22.20 -8.96 19.51
N ASN A 706 22.76 -7.77 19.28
CA ASN A 706 22.02 -6.68 18.64
C ASN A 706 22.49 -6.48 17.21
N MET A 707 21.55 -6.48 16.29
CA MET A 707 21.71 -5.98 14.94
C MET A 707 21.41 -4.47 14.94
N ASP A 708 22.46 -3.68 14.79
CA ASP A 708 22.38 -2.23 14.94
C ASP A 708 22.13 -1.53 13.59
N PHE A 709 20.90 -1.09 13.37
CA PHE A 709 20.54 -0.19 12.28
C PHE A 709 20.87 1.25 12.65
N TRP A 710 21.52 1.97 11.74
CA TRP A 710 21.70 3.41 11.85
C TRP A 710 20.61 4.12 11.07
N VAL A 711 19.78 4.88 11.81
CA VAL A 711 18.85 5.84 11.22
C VAL A 711 19.55 7.19 11.22
N THR A 712 19.66 7.80 10.04
CA THR A 712 20.49 9.00 9.83
C THR A 712 19.69 10.17 9.27
N LEU A 713 20.08 11.38 9.67
CA LEU A 713 19.68 12.62 9.03
C LEU A 713 20.79 13.09 8.09
N SER A 714 20.44 13.44 6.86
CA SER A 714 21.40 14.00 5.89
C SER A 714 22.04 15.32 6.30
N ARG A 715 21.47 16.03 7.29
CA ARG A 715 22.02 17.25 7.89
C ARG A 715 21.43 17.45 9.29
N PRO A 716 22.10 18.17 10.22
CA PRO A 716 21.51 18.49 11.51
C PRO A 716 20.27 19.39 11.36
N SER A 717 19.31 19.22 12.26
CA SER A 717 18.14 20.10 12.38
C SER A 717 18.24 20.94 13.65
N ILE A 718 17.75 22.18 13.58
CA ILE A 718 17.56 23.02 14.78
C ILE A 718 16.28 22.66 15.53
N ARG A 719 15.39 21.89 14.90
CA ARG A 719 14.17 21.36 15.51
C ARG A 719 14.34 19.89 15.81
N GLN A 720 13.55 19.42 16.76
CA GLN A 720 13.45 18.01 17.06
C GLN A 720 12.78 17.26 15.91
N VAL A 721 13.46 16.24 15.37
CA VAL A 721 12.90 15.36 14.33
C VAL A 721 12.35 14.11 14.99
N LYS A 722 11.16 13.68 14.56
CA LYS A 722 10.51 12.45 15.02
C LYS A 722 10.22 11.55 13.82
N VAL A 723 10.34 10.25 14.00
CA VAL A 723 9.97 9.23 13.00
C VAL A 723 9.58 7.96 13.71
N TYR A 724 8.57 7.26 13.23
CA TYR A 724 8.26 5.92 13.73
C TYR A 724 9.15 4.90 13.04
N VAL A 725 9.60 3.90 13.80
CA VAL A 725 10.37 2.78 13.27
C VAL A 725 9.72 1.48 13.69
N GLU A 726 9.59 0.56 12.76
CA GLU A 726 9.14 -0.79 13.03
C GLU A 726 9.91 -1.83 12.20
N THR A 727 10.18 -2.99 12.78
CA THR A 727 10.56 -4.19 12.01
C THR A 727 9.39 -4.63 11.14
N ASN A 728 9.64 -5.22 9.99
CA ASN A 728 8.61 -5.71 9.07
C ASN A 728 9.16 -6.91 8.30
N GLY A 729 8.28 -7.85 7.96
CA GLY A 729 8.62 -9.17 7.46
C GLY A 729 8.46 -10.21 8.55
N GLU A 730 8.75 -11.46 8.20
CA GLU A 730 8.72 -12.57 9.14
C GLU A 730 9.98 -12.56 10.00
N LEU A 731 9.79 -12.37 11.30
CA LEU A 731 10.92 -12.19 12.22
C LEU A 731 11.41 -13.51 12.83
N GLY A 732 10.69 -14.63 12.65
CA GLY A 732 11.06 -15.89 13.27
C GLY A 732 11.05 -15.82 14.81
N GLU A 733 11.67 -16.81 15.44
CA GLU A 733 12.09 -16.72 16.86
C GLU A 733 13.45 -16.02 16.99
N THR A 734 14.19 -15.91 15.87
CA THR A 734 15.55 -15.37 15.80
C THR A 734 15.58 -13.85 15.91
N VAL A 735 14.69 -13.11 15.25
CA VAL A 735 14.70 -11.64 15.26
C VAL A 735 13.60 -11.13 16.18
N GLY A 736 13.97 -10.35 17.19
CA GLY A 736 12.97 -9.74 18.06
C GLY A 736 12.34 -8.51 17.44
N ASP A 737 11.06 -8.33 17.76
CA ASP A 737 10.25 -7.24 17.23
C ASP A 737 10.63 -5.89 17.86
N VAL A 738 10.82 -4.88 17.02
CA VAL A 738 11.09 -3.51 17.44
C VAL A 738 10.04 -2.62 16.83
N THR A 739 9.25 -1.93 17.67
CA THR A 739 8.47 -0.78 17.23
C THR A 739 8.54 0.35 18.24
N ARG A 740 8.87 1.56 17.78
CA ARG A 740 8.93 2.76 18.64
C ARG A 740 9.00 4.05 17.84
N GLN A 741 8.83 5.18 18.52
CA GLN A 741 9.17 6.49 17.96
C GLN A 741 10.63 6.85 18.24
N LEU A 742 11.40 7.21 17.21
CA LEU A 742 12.73 7.77 17.34
C LEU A 742 12.67 9.30 17.44
N LEU A 743 13.62 9.82 18.22
CA LEU A 743 13.75 11.23 18.54
C LEU A 743 15.17 11.72 18.26
N PHE A 744 15.33 12.60 17.29
CA PHE A 744 16.59 13.31 17.09
C PHE A 744 16.49 14.65 17.79
N LYS A 745 17.33 14.86 18.81
CA LYS A 745 17.47 16.16 19.45
C LYS A 745 18.04 17.17 18.44
N PRO A 746 17.81 18.48 18.62
CA PRO A 746 18.48 19.49 17.80
C PRO A 746 19.99 19.23 17.70
N GLY A 747 20.54 19.31 16.49
CA GLY A 747 21.94 19.03 16.17
C GLY A 747 22.30 17.53 15.99
N GLN A 748 21.47 16.60 16.45
CA GLN A 748 21.74 15.17 16.31
C GLN A 748 21.46 14.68 14.88
N VAL A 749 22.35 13.87 14.32
CA VAL A 749 22.24 13.35 12.94
C VAL A 749 22.15 11.83 12.82
N ARG A 750 22.31 11.09 13.93
CA ARG A 750 22.18 9.63 13.93
C ARG A 750 21.49 9.13 15.19
N GLN A 751 20.63 8.14 15.03
CA GLN A 751 20.01 7.35 16.08
C GLN A 751 20.26 5.88 15.77
N LYS A 752 20.49 5.10 16.82
CA LYS A 752 20.72 3.66 16.71
C LYS A 752 19.43 2.91 17.03
N VAL A 753 19.07 1.95 16.18
CA VAL A 753 18.00 1.00 16.44
C VAL A 753 18.63 -0.36 16.55
N SER A 754 18.67 -0.88 17.77
CA SER A 754 19.16 -2.22 18.05
C SER A 754 17.99 -3.19 17.96
N VAL A 755 18.06 -4.10 17.00
CA VAL A 755 17.13 -5.22 16.84
C VAL A 755 17.78 -6.43 17.48
N PRO A 756 17.17 -7.04 18.52
CA PRO A 756 17.74 -8.23 19.15
C PRO A 756 17.68 -9.42 18.19
N VAL A 757 18.76 -10.18 18.14
CA VAL A 757 18.92 -11.40 17.36
C VAL A 757 19.30 -12.51 18.35
N ALA A 758 18.42 -13.48 18.54
CA ALA A 758 18.66 -14.65 19.36
C ALA A 758 19.56 -15.63 18.58
N GLY A 759 20.73 -15.90 19.14
CA GLY A 759 21.64 -16.90 18.61
C GLY A 759 21.30 -18.29 19.14
N ASN A 760 21.47 -19.30 18.31
CA ASN A 760 21.16 -20.69 18.62
C ASN A 760 22.18 -21.64 17.97
N LYS A 761 22.01 -22.97 18.10
CA LYS A 761 22.95 -23.99 17.59
C LYS A 761 22.34 -24.92 16.52
N ARG A 762 21.22 -24.52 15.95
CA ARG A 762 20.40 -25.30 15.04
C ARG A 762 20.56 -24.65 13.67
N ASP A 763 21.07 -25.45 12.75
CA ASP A 763 21.04 -25.12 11.32
C ASP A 763 19.63 -24.68 10.93
N SER A 764 19.57 -23.58 10.21
CA SER A 764 18.35 -22.88 9.84
C SER A 764 18.53 -22.28 8.44
N TYR A 765 17.85 -21.17 8.16
CA TYR A 765 18.05 -20.43 6.94
C TYR A 765 18.32 -18.96 7.25
N ASP A 766 18.97 -18.30 6.29
CA ASP A 766 19.10 -16.84 6.30
C ASP A 766 17.73 -16.15 6.35
N LEU A 767 17.56 -15.25 7.30
CA LEU A 767 16.31 -14.58 7.59
C LEU A 767 16.33 -13.11 7.15
N PRO A 768 15.67 -12.74 6.03
CA PRO A 768 15.53 -11.36 5.61
C PRO A 768 14.35 -10.66 6.30
N PHE A 769 14.56 -9.42 6.73
CA PHE A 769 13.51 -8.54 7.22
C PHE A 769 13.81 -7.08 6.85
N SER A 770 12.92 -6.15 7.20
CA SER A 770 13.14 -4.72 6.98
C SER A 770 12.89 -3.91 8.25
N LEU A 771 13.66 -2.84 8.43
CA LEU A 771 13.32 -1.74 9.33
C LEU A 771 12.65 -0.64 8.51
N VAL A 772 11.39 -0.33 8.82
CA VAL A 772 10.58 0.66 8.11
C VAL A 772 10.53 1.96 8.89
N LEU A 773 10.74 3.08 8.20
CA LEU A 773 10.60 4.45 8.70
C LEU A 773 9.31 5.06 8.16
N SER A 774 8.47 5.62 9.03
CA SER A 774 7.15 6.11 8.66
C SER A 774 6.77 7.41 9.38
N ALA A 775 5.83 8.16 8.77
CA ALA A 775 5.22 9.38 9.30
C ALA A 775 6.22 10.38 9.93
N PRO A 776 7.25 10.85 9.19
CA PRO A 776 8.26 11.73 9.74
C PRO A 776 7.68 13.11 10.12
N ARG A 777 8.26 13.72 11.16
CA ARG A 777 8.05 15.12 11.58
C ARG A 777 9.36 15.90 11.47
N GLU A 778 9.31 17.10 10.90
CA GLU A 778 10.44 18.00 10.62
C GLU A 778 11.52 17.38 9.70
N ALA A 779 11.16 16.38 8.90
CA ALA A 779 12.07 15.67 7.98
C ALA A 779 11.32 15.05 6.80
N LEU A 780 12.08 14.61 5.80
CA LEU A 780 11.62 13.85 4.64
C LEU A 780 12.13 12.39 4.71
N LEU A 781 11.39 11.43 4.17
CA LEU A 781 11.89 10.05 4.01
C LEU A 781 12.71 9.95 2.72
N ASP A 782 14.00 9.67 2.82
CA ASP A 782 14.86 9.36 1.67
C ASP A 782 14.93 7.85 1.44
N ARG A 783 15.47 7.07 2.40
CA ARG A 783 15.46 5.60 2.33
C ARG A 783 14.62 5.05 3.49
N PRO A 784 13.29 4.94 3.32
CA PRO A 784 12.40 4.53 4.39
C PRO A 784 12.51 3.04 4.75
N PHE A 785 13.17 2.23 3.93
CA PHE A 785 13.38 0.81 4.20
C PHE A 785 14.88 0.53 4.37
N GLY A 786 15.25 0.02 5.54
CA GLY A 786 16.57 -0.56 5.80
C GLY A 786 16.47 -2.08 5.78
N HIS A 787 17.22 -2.76 4.93
CA HIS A 787 17.14 -4.21 4.77
C HIS A 787 18.05 -4.92 5.78
N GLY A 788 17.47 -5.83 6.55
CA GLY A 788 18.18 -6.73 7.45
C GLY A 788 18.29 -8.13 6.88
N LEU A 789 19.45 -8.76 7.06
CA LEU A 789 19.66 -10.19 6.84
C LEU A 789 20.37 -10.81 8.04
N VAL A 790 19.72 -11.74 8.73
CA VAL A 790 20.39 -12.62 9.69
C VAL A 790 20.84 -13.87 8.95
N VAL A 791 22.13 -14.17 9.01
CA VAL A 791 22.75 -15.32 8.35
C VAL A 791 22.86 -16.45 9.35
N ASP A 792 22.40 -17.63 8.96
CA ASP A 792 22.63 -18.86 9.71
C ASP A 792 24.13 -19.20 9.66
N ASP A 793 24.73 -19.44 10.82
CA ASP A 793 26.14 -19.85 10.95
C ASP A 793 26.33 -21.21 11.62
N ASP A 794 25.24 -21.97 11.79
CA ASP A 794 25.27 -23.31 12.33
C ASP A 794 25.57 -24.38 11.27
N PRO A 795 26.22 -25.49 11.66
CA PRO A 795 26.56 -26.56 10.74
C PRO A 795 25.34 -27.37 10.34
N THR A 796 25.10 -27.48 9.03
CA THR A 796 24.09 -28.39 8.46
C THR A 796 24.24 -29.82 8.99
N PRO A 797 23.18 -30.44 9.54
CA PRO A 797 23.28 -31.74 10.20
C PRO A 797 23.61 -32.85 9.20
N THR A 798 24.14 -33.97 9.69
CA THR A 798 24.32 -35.18 8.89
C THR A 798 23.14 -36.12 9.04
N LEU A 799 22.61 -36.61 7.93
CA LEU A 799 21.54 -37.61 7.86
C LEU A 799 22.15 -39.02 7.81
N THR A 800 21.64 -39.93 8.63
CA THR A 800 21.94 -41.37 8.59
C THR A 800 20.63 -42.15 8.47
N ILE A 801 20.57 -43.05 7.50
CA ILE A 801 19.46 -44.00 7.33
C ILE A 801 20.04 -45.41 7.45
N GLY A 802 19.47 -46.23 8.33
CA GLY A 802 19.91 -47.62 8.52
C GLY A 802 19.03 -48.62 7.77
N ASP A 803 19.53 -49.84 7.67
CA ASP A 803 18.76 -50.98 7.17
C ASP A 803 17.56 -51.30 8.09
N ALA A 804 16.52 -51.89 7.50
CA ALA A 804 15.28 -52.19 8.18
C ALA A 804 14.92 -53.67 8.02
N ARG A 805 14.29 -54.26 9.04
CA ARG A 805 13.82 -55.65 9.01
C ARG A 805 12.40 -55.73 9.56
N THR A 806 11.57 -56.56 8.95
CA THR A 806 10.21 -56.85 9.44
C THR A 806 9.78 -58.27 9.11
N VAL A 807 8.67 -58.68 9.70
CA VAL A 807 7.87 -59.83 9.26
C VAL A 807 6.80 -59.37 8.28
N GLU A 808 6.36 -60.26 7.40
CA GLU A 808 5.46 -59.95 6.28
C GLU A 808 4.09 -59.38 6.74
N LYS A 809 3.48 -59.94 7.80
CA LYS A 809 2.22 -59.48 8.43
C LYS A 809 2.26 -58.11 9.09
N ALA A 810 3.42 -57.44 9.11
CA ALA A 810 3.55 -56.14 9.77
C ALA A 810 2.84 -55.02 9.02
N GLY A 811 2.59 -55.19 7.72
CA GLY A 811 1.93 -54.22 6.84
C GLY A 811 2.73 -52.95 6.52
N VAL A 812 3.61 -52.50 7.43
CA VAL A 812 4.49 -51.34 7.24
C VAL A 812 5.89 -51.64 7.76
N LEU A 813 6.90 -51.44 6.90
CA LEU A 813 8.31 -51.43 7.27
C LEU A 813 8.77 -49.97 7.44
N ARG A 814 9.37 -49.65 8.59
CA ARG A 814 9.95 -48.32 8.87
C ARG A 814 11.47 -48.39 8.92
N PHE A 815 12.14 -47.50 8.19
CA PHE A 815 13.60 -47.37 8.21
C PHE A 815 14.03 -46.46 9.37
N PRO A 816 15.11 -46.79 10.10
CA PRO A 816 15.64 -45.92 11.14
C PRO A 816 16.32 -44.69 10.50
N VAL A 817 15.67 -43.52 10.62
CA VAL A 817 16.16 -42.22 10.14
C VAL A 817 16.66 -41.40 11.32
N LYS A 818 17.90 -40.88 11.25
CA LYS A 818 18.51 -40.08 12.32
C LYS A 818 19.33 -38.90 11.79
N LEU A 819 19.17 -37.74 12.43
CA LEU A 819 20.06 -36.57 12.28
C LEU A 819 21.09 -36.50 13.41
N SER A 820 22.28 -35.94 13.11
CA SER A 820 23.32 -35.69 14.11
C SER A 820 22.97 -34.61 15.12
N ALA A 821 22.13 -33.65 14.73
CA ALA A 821 21.66 -32.53 15.52
C ALA A 821 20.27 -32.10 15.00
N PRO A 822 19.45 -31.46 15.83
CA PRO A 822 18.22 -30.83 15.34
C PRO A 822 18.55 -29.68 14.37
N SER A 823 17.72 -29.50 13.36
CA SER A 823 17.72 -28.35 12.43
C SER A 823 16.34 -27.72 12.44
N ASP A 824 16.24 -26.41 12.26
CA ASP A 824 14.98 -25.68 12.09
C ASP A 824 14.47 -25.77 10.64
N ARG A 825 15.29 -26.33 9.73
CA ARG A 825 14.89 -26.72 8.39
C ARG A 825 14.19 -28.08 8.44
N TYR A 826 13.28 -28.30 7.50
CA TYR A 826 12.93 -29.68 7.15
C TYR A 826 14.12 -30.32 6.45
N VAL A 827 14.46 -31.53 6.86
CA VAL A 827 15.38 -32.38 6.11
C VAL A 827 14.56 -33.35 5.29
N THR A 828 14.80 -33.39 4.00
CA THR A 828 14.01 -34.20 3.06
C THR A 828 14.94 -35.01 2.20
N PHE A 829 14.48 -36.19 1.82
CA PHE A 829 15.28 -37.08 1.03
C PHE A 829 14.37 -37.99 0.21
N SER A 830 14.81 -38.24 -1.02
CA SER A 830 14.12 -39.11 -1.96
C SER A 830 15.05 -40.18 -2.49
N GLY A 831 14.45 -41.29 -2.86
CA GLY A 831 15.14 -42.44 -3.41
C GLY A 831 14.25 -43.28 -4.30
N VAL A 832 14.86 -44.31 -4.88
CA VAL A 832 14.20 -45.25 -5.77
C VAL A 832 14.25 -46.64 -5.15
N LEU A 833 13.09 -47.26 -5.00
CA LEU A 833 12.92 -48.66 -4.65
C LEU A 833 13.43 -49.55 -5.79
N LYS A 834 14.36 -50.43 -5.44
CA LYS A 834 14.96 -51.42 -6.34
C LYS A 834 14.67 -52.81 -5.78
N ASP A 835 14.06 -53.62 -6.62
CA ASP A 835 13.78 -55.02 -6.33
C ASP A 835 15.10 -55.74 -6.05
N GLY A 836 15.07 -56.68 -5.10
CA GLY A 836 16.16 -57.61 -4.84
C GLY A 836 15.66 -59.02 -5.09
N THR A 837 15.52 -59.80 -4.02
CA THR A 837 14.71 -61.02 -4.05
C THR A 837 13.23 -60.73 -3.86
N ALA A 838 12.88 -59.66 -3.13
CA ALA A 838 11.53 -59.12 -3.06
C ALA A 838 11.24 -58.23 -4.29
N VAL A 839 10.02 -58.32 -4.81
CA VAL A 839 9.50 -57.69 -6.03
C VAL A 839 8.33 -56.77 -5.69
N ILE A 840 8.33 -55.57 -6.26
CA ILE A 840 7.27 -54.58 -6.02
C ILE A 840 5.88 -55.09 -6.44
N ARG A 841 4.85 -54.77 -5.65
CA ARG A 841 3.45 -55.26 -5.71
C ARG A 841 3.23 -56.75 -5.51
N LYS A 842 4.30 -57.54 -5.46
CA LYS A 842 4.23 -58.93 -5.00
C LYS A 842 4.49 -58.98 -3.49
N ASP A 843 5.60 -58.38 -3.06
CA ASP A 843 6.11 -58.55 -1.69
C ASP A 843 6.13 -57.21 -0.92
N TYR A 844 6.19 -56.06 -1.63
CA TYR A 844 6.14 -54.73 -1.03
C TYR A 844 5.60 -53.67 -2.00
N THR A 845 5.14 -52.52 -1.51
CA THR A 845 4.80 -51.35 -2.33
C THR A 845 5.40 -50.06 -1.78
N SER A 846 5.48 -49.03 -2.62
CA SER A 846 5.72 -47.68 -2.12
C SER A 846 4.57 -47.25 -1.22
N ALA A 847 4.87 -46.42 -0.21
CA ALA A 847 3.84 -45.77 0.61
C ALA A 847 2.88 -44.87 -0.20
N TYR A 848 3.26 -44.51 -1.44
CA TYR A 848 2.50 -43.66 -2.35
C TYR A 848 1.88 -44.42 -3.53
N ASP A 849 2.03 -45.76 -3.57
CA ASP A 849 1.57 -46.54 -4.71
C ASP A 849 0.03 -46.53 -4.81
N ASP A 850 -0.51 -46.04 -5.92
CA ASP A 850 -1.96 -45.88 -6.16
C ASP A 850 -2.60 -47.08 -6.90
N GLY A 851 -1.79 -48.11 -7.21
CA GLY A 851 -2.22 -49.31 -7.92
C GLY A 851 -2.24 -49.19 -9.45
N THR A 852 -1.85 -48.05 -10.04
CA THR A 852 -1.81 -47.85 -11.50
C THR A 852 -0.49 -48.33 -12.13
N ASN A 853 -0.42 -48.54 -13.45
CA ASN A 853 0.84 -48.98 -14.09
C ASN A 853 1.53 -47.81 -14.80
N PRO A 854 2.88 -47.70 -14.73
CA PRO A 854 3.81 -48.59 -14.01
C PRO A 854 3.79 -48.40 -12.48
N PRO A 855 4.26 -49.39 -11.67
CA PRO A 855 4.31 -49.28 -10.21
C PRO A 855 5.12 -48.07 -9.72
N ASP A 856 4.63 -47.38 -8.68
CA ASP A 856 5.39 -46.29 -8.07
C ASP A 856 6.59 -46.87 -7.30
N ARG A 857 7.79 -46.42 -7.69
CA ARG A 857 9.07 -46.82 -7.08
C ARG A 857 9.67 -45.72 -6.22
N THR A 858 8.93 -44.67 -5.93
CA THR A 858 9.39 -43.54 -5.13
C THR A 858 9.47 -43.94 -3.67
N ALA A 859 10.56 -43.56 -3.01
CA ALA A 859 10.70 -43.65 -1.57
C ALA A 859 11.10 -42.27 -1.04
N ASP A 860 10.14 -41.58 -0.43
CA ASP A 860 10.34 -40.27 0.17
C ASP A 860 10.32 -40.37 1.69
N GLY A 861 11.17 -39.58 2.32
CA GLY A 861 11.21 -39.44 3.77
C GLY A 861 11.60 -38.04 4.20
N TYR A 862 11.35 -37.75 5.48
CA TYR A 862 11.59 -36.43 6.05
C TYR A 862 11.92 -36.49 7.53
N VAL A 863 12.58 -35.45 8.02
CA VAL A 863 12.71 -35.14 9.45
C VAL A 863 12.11 -33.75 9.69
N GLU A 864 11.19 -33.65 10.63
CA GLU A 864 10.55 -32.38 11.00
C GLU A 864 11.53 -31.43 11.73
N PRO A 865 11.32 -30.11 11.65
CA PRO A 865 12.08 -29.10 12.36
C PRO A 865 12.14 -29.38 13.85
N GLY A 866 13.33 -29.20 14.39
CA GLY A 866 13.66 -29.45 15.78
C GLY A 866 13.65 -30.92 16.21
N LYS A 867 13.35 -31.87 15.32
CA LYS A 867 13.47 -33.31 15.57
C LYS A 867 14.82 -33.84 15.09
N THR A 868 15.20 -34.99 15.62
CA THR A 868 16.41 -35.73 15.22
C THR A 868 16.10 -37.11 14.62
N THR A 869 14.82 -37.44 14.50
CA THR A 869 14.31 -38.70 13.96
C THR A 869 13.21 -38.39 12.97
N GLY A 870 13.16 -39.14 11.88
CA GLY A 870 12.23 -38.90 10.78
C GLY A 870 11.47 -40.14 10.36
N ASP A 871 10.64 -39.96 9.35
CA ASP A 871 9.85 -41.03 8.73
C ASP A 871 10.44 -41.40 7.36
N LEU A 872 10.56 -42.70 7.14
CA LEU A 872 10.78 -43.34 5.85
C LEU A 872 10.20 -44.75 5.95
N SER A 873 9.28 -45.10 5.06
CA SER A 873 8.59 -46.39 5.12
C SER A 873 8.27 -46.96 3.75
N ALA A 874 8.14 -48.28 3.70
CA ALA A 874 7.52 -49.03 2.61
C ALA A 874 6.36 -49.86 3.19
N LEU A 875 5.36 -50.15 2.37
CA LEU A 875 4.27 -51.04 2.74
C LEU A 875 4.66 -52.47 2.37
N ILE A 876 4.32 -53.43 3.21
CA ILE A 876 4.60 -54.85 2.98
C ILE A 876 3.31 -55.54 2.57
N VAL A 877 3.39 -56.38 1.55
CA VAL A 877 2.26 -57.19 1.07
C VAL A 877 2.36 -58.54 1.80
N ASP A 878 1.27 -58.94 2.46
CA ASP A 878 1.15 -60.21 3.17
C ASP A 878 0.31 -61.16 2.33
N ASP A 879 0.86 -62.33 2.00
CA ASP A 879 0.16 -63.36 1.25
C ASP A 879 -0.04 -64.67 2.05
N LYS A 880 -0.03 -65.84 1.40
CA LYS A 880 -0.23 -67.16 2.04
C LYS A 880 0.83 -68.16 1.61
N LEU A 881 1.88 -67.70 0.94
CA LEU A 881 2.91 -68.52 0.35
C LEU A 881 4.09 -68.54 1.30
N LYS A 882 4.61 -69.75 1.55
CA LYS A 882 5.84 -69.90 2.28
C LYS A 882 7.01 -69.45 1.42
N GLU A 883 7.70 -68.41 1.83
CA GLU A 883 8.78 -67.78 1.07
C GLU A 883 10.10 -67.75 1.86
N PRO A 884 11.27 -67.78 1.20
CA PRO A 884 12.54 -67.54 1.88
C PRO A 884 12.62 -66.08 2.37
N THR A 885 13.57 -65.77 3.26
CA THR A 885 13.84 -64.37 3.63
C THR A 885 14.20 -63.55 2.39
N GLU A 886 13.46 -62.47 2.14
CA GLU A 886 13.61 -61.64 0.95
C GLU A 886 14.15 -60.25 1.27
N THR A 887 14.68 -59.58 0.25
CA THR A 887 15.26 -58.24 0.37
C THR A 887 14.92 -57.35 -0.81
N PHE A 888 14.77 -56.06 -0.53
CA PHE A 888 14.75 -54.98 -1.53
C PHE A 888 15.61 -53.82 -1.02
N THR A 889 15.92 -52.85 -1.88
CA THR A 889 16.76 -51.70 -1.49
C THR A 889 16.13 -50.37 -1.86
N ILE A 890 16.49 -49.31 -1.12
CA ILE A 890 16.23 -47.92 -1.50
C ILE A 890 17.57 -47.30 -1.89
N GLN A 891 17.67 -46.85 -3.13
CA GLN A 891 18.80 -46.03 -3.59
C GLN A 891 18.43 -44.56 -3.48
N LEU A 892 19.06 -43.84 -2.54
CA LEU A 892 18.83 -42.40 -2.34
C LEU A 892 19.39 -41.60 -3.53
N THR A 893 18.55 -40.73 -4.08
CA THR A 893 18.85 -39.91 -5.25
C THR A 893 19.04 -38.44 -4.89
N SER A 894 18.37 -37.94 -3.83
CA SER A 894 18.53 -36.58 -3.36
C SER A 894 18.35 -36.46 -1.84
N VAL A 895 19.05 -35.49 -1.24
CA VAL A 895 18.87 -35.05 0.15
C VAL A 895 18.96 -33.53 0.16
N ASP A 896 18.02 -32.87 0.81
CA ASP A 896 18.00 -31.43 1.08
C ASP A 896 17.93 -31.16 2.59
N GLY A 897 18.57 -30.07 3.04
CA GLY A 897 18.65 -29.69 4.45
C GLY A 897 19.61 -30.53 5.32
N ALA A 898 20.27 -31.56 4.77
CA ALA A 898 21.28 -32.33 5.50
C ALA A 898 22.39 -32.86 4.58
N THR A 899 23.53 -33.21 5.16
CA THR A 899 24.59 -33.96 4.48
C THR A 899 24.39 -35.47 4.67
N LEU A 900 24.19 -36.23 3.61
CA LEU A 900 24.03 -37.69 3.71
C LEU A 900 25.34 -38.38 4.11
N LYS A 901 25.34 -39.13 5.20
CA LYS A 901 26.42 -40.05 5.57
C LYS A 901 26.17 -41.39 4.88
N LEU A 902 27.18 -41.92 4.16
CA LEU A 902 27.12 -43.20 3.45
C LEU A 902 26.57 -44.34 4.36
N PRO A 903 25.81 -45.31 3.81
CA PRO A 903 25.64 -45.61 2.38
C PRO A 903 24.51 -44.84 1.66
N LYS A 904 24.62 -44.74 0.32
CA LYS A 904 23.56 -44.22 -0.57
C LYS A 904 22.45 -45.26 -0.85
N THR A 905 22.63 -46.48 -0.37
CA THR A 905 21.69 -47.58 -0.54
C THR A 905 21.42 -48.18 0.82
N VAL A 906 20.15 -48.31 1.18
CA VAL A 906 19.70 -49.02 2.40
C VAL A 906 18.89 -50.25 2.03
N THR A 907 19.02 -51.29 2.84
CA THR A 907 18.41 -52.61 2.57
C THR A 907 17.24 -52.85 3.50
N ALA A 908 16.16 -53.37 2.94
CA ALA A 908 15.04 -53.93 3.66
C ALA A 908 15.13 -55.45 3.65
N THR A 909 14.82 -56.09 4.77
CA THR A 909 14.65 -57.56 4.86
C THR A 909 13.24 -57.90 5.32
N ILE A 910 12.56 -58.75 4.56
CA ILE A 910 11.23 -59.28 4.88
C ILE A 910 11.40 -60.76 5.28
N THR A 911 10.84 -61.14 6.43
CA THR A 911 10.79 -62.54 6.87
C THR A 911 9.35 -63.02 6.79
N ASP A 912 9.14 -64.09 6.05
CA ASP A 912 7.85 -64.80 5.94
C ASP A 912 7.30 -65.18 7.33
N ASN A 913 5.97 -65.13 7.49
CA ASN A 913 5.25 -65.53 8.71
C ASN A 913 4.46 -66.84 8.62
N ASP A 914 4.54 -67.56 7.52
CA ASP A 914 3.71 -68.75 7.26
C ASP A 914 4.41 -70.11 7.42
#